data_AF-A0A1M6YS35-F1
#
_entry.id   AF-A0A1M6YS35-F1
#
_cell.length_a   1.000
_cell.length_b   1.000
_cell.length_c   1.000
_cell.angle_alpha   90.00
_cell.angle_beta   90.00
_cell.angle_gamma   90.00
#
_symmetry.space_group_name_H-M   'P 1'
#
loop_
_entity.id
_entity.type
_entity.pdbx_description
1 polymer ?
#
loop_
_entity_poly.entity_id
_entity_poly.type
_entity_poly.pdbx_seq_one_letter_code
_entity_poly.pdbx_strand_id
1 'polypeptide(L)'
;MIMEPKIYQNIMRVFSSLLLVLSFQVSFACGWGASAETTRLALFKAQREGFFKLTPFYYSADYYYFTDNISTVDQELNCLEWKKKLGNSINPKDVHIILYETDGEQFETAYETKSLKKVFENNTFIEALLKPKNKALLNYMLFAKTLEYNSNPDVKWESWSQIGYQSKDHQLANVNDFEKKIKTAKDPFLKQRYAFLILRYSFYAQNKEEVIRLYDTYFTDNKNTILEPWALYYKALCLDNLPLQNYLLSKVFATCEEKSFAVLQHYNFKLTTETLALAQNDEERSVILSIGSFRNPGPDLKTIQEVYKLSPNSVNLSFLIGREINKLEDWIFTPQYTNEGSPSVVFDRDSWYENYAKAKEENLNKDILYLRELEYFLISIREQTSGEQKDYITAAIAQLCFIGDDAELGKKYTNMISANANTSIQMQKNIQLALVSLKQDDLKNEKVQDQLFKYFDSVESLVEKDNGLFKNLYSLYRIASADFAKQGDRVTAGLLMMKSDLKNEGGYFDYGSPYFYTYIGYFDRSATVEDMDRLMALQQKEDKTPFEKYICSGTIASNINYYKDLKGTIAFRNNNLELAYETFASMPEDFWEKNYEYKNYLNENPFLPKILQRYEERKFNYRFNKAEFLAKLIQLKKQNTATSNLQLAHAYFNVSYQGNSWMMLAYDWSSGESYVDYTYGDNTENEKTYQKGNYYNLKMAKFYYEKALKMSKNRNEKAMASLMIFECNYYNHYASIISSEEAEKNPFKAGKELFNFYSVYKTTPTFKKYNCPLLESFIN
;
A
#
# COMPACT_ATOMS: atom_id res chain seq x y z
N MET A 1 -4.50 -60.09 -34.48
CA MET A 1 -3.29 -60.14 -33.63
C MET A 1 -3.04 -58.71 -33.16
N ILE A 2 -3.52 -58.38 -31.96
CA ILE A 2 -3.43 -57.02 -31.40
C ILE A 2 -2.04 -56.92 -30.77
N MET A 3 -1.17 -56.07 -31.32
CA MET A 3 0.14 -55.79 -30.74
C MET A 3 -0.02 -54.85 -29.56
N GLU A 4 0.29 -55.34 -28.36
CA GLU A 4 0.49 -54.49 -27.18
C GLU A 4 1.71 -53.57 -27.39
N PRO A 5 1.63 -52.28 -27.01
CA PRO A 5 2.78 -51.40 -27.07
C PRO A 5 3.77 -51.75 -25.95
N LYS A 6 5.00 -52.09 -26.34
CA LYS A 6 6.13 -52.29 -25.41
C LYS A 6 6.45 -50.98 -24.70
N ILE A 7 6.17 -50.92 -23.40
CA ILE A 7 6.58 -49.81 -22.53
C ILE A 7 8.05 -49.99 -22.17
N TYR A 8 8.92 -49.14 -22.72
CA TYR A 8 10.35 -49.14 -22.42
C TYR A 8 10.61 -48.43 -21.08
N GLN A 9 10.82 -49.21 -20.01
CA GLN A 9 11.08 -48.71 -18.65
C GLN A 9 12.26 -47.72 -18.56
N ASN A 10 13.27 -47.84 -19.43
CA ASN A 10 14.39 -46.91 -19.47
C ASN A 10 14.01 -45.53 -20.00
N ILE A 11 13.06 -45.45 -20.95
CA ILE A 11 12.54 -44.17 -21.46
C ILE A 11 11.72 -43.49 -20.38
N MET A 12 10.89 -44.24 -19.63
CA MET A 12 10.14 -43.68 -18.50
C MET A 12 11.06 -43.18 -17.39
N ARG A 13 12.15 -43.88 -17.05
CA ARG A 13 13.10 -43.38 -16.04
C ARG A 13 13.83 -42.11 -16.47
N VAL A 14 14.22 -41.99 -17.75
CA VAL A 14 14.83 -40.77 -18.28
C VAL A 14 13.82 -39.63 -18.32
N PHE A 15 12.57 -39.89 -18.73
CA PHE A 15 11.49 -38.89 -18.70
C PHE A 15 11.13 -38.45 -17.28
N SER A 16 11.04 -39.37 -16.31
CA SER A 16 10.78 -39.03 -14.91
C SER A 16 11.92 -38.21 -14.28
N SER A 17 13.18 -38.50 -14.63
CA SER A 17 14.33 -37.71 -14.20
C SER A 17 14.37 -36.33 -14.86
N LEU A 18 14.03 -36.22 -16.16
CA LEU A 18 13.89 -34.94 -16.84
C LEU A 18 12.72 -34.12 -16.28
N LEU A 19 11.58 -34.76 -15.98
CA LEU A 19 10.46 -34.11 -15.30
C LEU A 19 10.87 -33.63 -13.91
N LEU A 20 11.62 -34.40 -13.12
CA LEU A 20 12.11 -33.96 -11.81
C LEU A 20 13.08 -32.76 -11.89
N VAL A 21 13.95 -32.73 -12.90
CA VAL A 21 14.88 -31.60 -13.13
C VAL A 21 14.13 -30.37 -13.68
N LEU A 22 13.09 -30.55 -14.50
CA LEU A 22 12.22 -29.48 -15.00
C LEU A 22 11.14 -29.04 -13.99
N SER A 23 10.92 -29.83 -12.94
CA SER A 23 10.01 -29.51 -11.82
C SER A 23 10.68 -28.66 -10.74
N PHE A 24 12.00 -28.45 -10.82
CA PHE A 24 12.67 -27.39 -10.06
C PHE A 24 12.32 -26.03 -10.68
N GLN A 25 11.06 -25.61 -10.52
CA GLN A 25 10.79 -24.19 -10.46
C GLN A 25 11.45 -23.70 -9.19
N VAL A 26 12.60 -23.04 -9.35
CA VAL A 26 13.06 -22.07 -8.35
C VAL A 26 11.94 -21.06 -8.28
N SER A 27 11.00 -21.28 -7.36
CA SER A 27 10.10 -20.24 -6.92
C SER A 27 11.05 -19.22 -6.33
N PHE A 28 11.32 -18.15 -7.07
CA PHE A 28 11.64 -16.88 -6.43
C PHE A 28 10.42 -16.62 -5.56
N ALA A 29 10.50 -17.03 -4.30
CA ALA A 29 9.58 -16.53 -3.30
C ALA A 29 9.70 -15.03 -3.43
N CYS A 30 8.65 -14.38 -3.94
CA CYS A 30 8.58 -12.94 -3.90
C CYS A 30 8.78 -12.58 -2.43
N GLY A 31 9.93 -11.99 -2.12
CA GLY A 31 10.10 -11.32 -0.85
C GLY A 31 8.93 -10.37 -0.66
N TRP A 32 8.54 -10.17 0.59
CA TRP A 32 7.49 -9.23 0.89
C TRP A 32 7.85 -7.85 0.32
N GLY A 33 6.93 -7.26 -0.45
CA GLY A 33 7.07 -5.91 -0.98
C GLY A 33 5.69 -5.30 -1.13
N ALA A 34 5.41 -4.19 -0.43
CA ALA A 34 4.12 -3.53 -0.57
C ALA A 34 4.04 -2.84 -1.94
N SER A 35 2.83 -2.80 -2.51
CA SER A 35 2.61 -2.23 -3.83
C SER A 35 2.97 -0.75 -3.88
N ALA A 36 3.23 -0.24 -5.08
CA ALA A 36 3.46 1.19 -5.26
C ALA A 36 2.25 2.04 -4.78
N GLU A 37 1.03 1.55 -4.98
CA GLU A 37 -0.18 2.19 -4.46
C GLU A 37 -0.23 2.19 -2.92
N THR A 38 0.30 1.13 -2.30
CA THR A 38 0.43 1.03 -0.84
C THR A 38 1.37 2.11 -0.31
N THR A 39 2.53 2.34 -0.92
CA THR A 39 3.53 3.29 -0.39
C THR A 39 3.29 4.76 -0.72
N ARG A 40 2.55 5.06 -1.77
CA ARG A 40 2.38 6.44 -2.20
C ARG A 40 1.70 7.29 -1.15
N LEU A 41 2.12 8.55 -1.06
CA LEU A 41 1.44 9.54 -0.25
C LEU A 41 0.32 10.19 -1.06
N ALA A 42 -0.85 10.32 -0.43
CA ALA A 42 -2.02 11.03 -0.94
C ALA A 42 -2.75 11.68 0.23
N LEU A 43 -2.67 13.00 0.32
CA LEU A 43 -3.26 13.79 1.38
C LEU A 43 -4.50 14.56 0.93
N PHE A 44 -4.57 14.95 -0.34
CA PHE A 44 -5.70 15.69 -0.87
C PHE A 44 -6.85 14.75 -1.24
N LYS A 45 -7.96 14.85 -0.50
CA LYS A 45 -9.19 14.08 -0.77
C LYS A 45 -10.46 14.91 -0.55
N ALA A 46 -10.35 16.22 -0.71
CA ALA A 46 -11.53 17.06 -0.86
C ALA A 46 -12.36 16.56 -2.04
N GLN A 47 -13.68 16.48 -1.86
CA GLN A 47 -14.63 16.05 -2.87
C GLN A 47 -15.76 17.06 -2.98
N ARG A 48 -16.29 17.22 -4.20
CA ARG A 48 -17.55 17.94 -4.46
C ARG A 48 -18.69 16.94 -4.61
N GLU A 49 -19.92 17.43 -4.45
CA GLU A 49 -21.10 16.67 -4.84
C GLU A 49 -20.97 16.18 -6.30
N GLY A 50 -21.28 14.89 -6.54
CA GLY A 50 -21.13 14.24 -7.85
C GLY A 50 -19.77 13.57 -8.12
N PHE A 51 -18.81 13.60 -7.19
CA PHE A 51 -17.52 12.89 -7.35
C PHE A 51 -17.64 11.36 -7.33
N PHE A 52 -18.72 10.82 -6.76
CA PHE A 52 -18.82 9.37 -6.53
C PHE A 52 -18.69 8.54 -7.82
N LYS A 53 -19.33 8.98 -8.91
CA LYS A 53 -19.21 8.34 -10.23
C LYS A 53 -17.80 8.39 -10.82
N LEU A 54 -16.93 9.24 -10.29
CA LEU A 54 -15.55 9.44 -10.75
C LEU A 54 -14.52 8.64 -9.93
N THR A 55 -14.94 7.98 -8.83
CA THR A 55 -14.07 7.24 -7.92
C THR A 55 -13.08 6.28 -8.61
N PRO A 56 -13.47 5.48 -9.63
CA PRO A 56 -12.53 4.58 -10.31
C PRO A 56 -11.38 5.31 -11.02
N PHE A 57 -11.52 6.62 -11.23
CA PHE A 57 -10.56 7.46 -11.93
C PHE A 57 -9.79 8.37 -10.97
N TYR A 58 -9.81 8.12 -9.65
CA TYR A 58 -8.84 8.77 -8.78
C TYR A 58 -7.42 8.45 -9.24
N TYR A 59 -6.48 9.34 -8.95
CA TYR A 59 -5.08 9.05 -9.24
C TYR A 59 -4.62 7.87 -8.36
N SER A 60 -3.99 6.89 -9.01
CA SER A 60 -3.54 5.62 -8.46
C SER A 60 -2.25 5.22 -9.18
N ALA A 61 -1.39 4.45 -8.51
CA ALA A 61 -0.26 3.77 -9.13
C ALA A 61 -0.72 2.66 -10.10
N ASP A 62 -1.93 2.13 -9.85
CA ASP A 62 -2.58 1.16 -10.71
C ASP A 62 -3.27 1.83 -11.92
N TYR A 63 -3.60 1.02 -12.92
CA TYR A 63 -4.27 1.50 -14.13
C TYR A 63 -5.65 2.13 -13.85
N TYR A 64 -6.33 1.69 -12.80
CA TYR A 64 -7.54 2.29 -12.23
C TYR A 64 -7.47 2.25 -10.70
N TYR A 65 -8.15 3.20 -10.05
CA TYR A 65 -8.30 3.16 -8.59
C TYR A 65 -9.27 2.04 -8.21
N PHE A 66 -8.85 1.15 -7.33
CA PHE A 66 -9.69 0.05 -6.83
C PHE A 66 -10.80 0.58 -5.92
N THR A 67 -12.05 0.19 -6.20
CA THR A 67 -13.21 0.51 -5.37
C THR A 67 -14.23 -0.62 -5.44
N ASP A 68 -14.70 -1.08 -4.28
CA ASP A 68 -15.80 -2.03 -4.16
C ASP A 68 -17.17 -1.34 -4.12
N ASN A 69 -17.18 -0.01 -4.04
CA ASN A 69 -18.40 0.78 -3.99
C ASN A 69 -18.67 1.42 -5.37
N ILE A 70 -19.88 1.21 -5.89
CA ILE A 70 -20.35 1.70 -7.19
C ILE A 70 -21.65 2.49 -7.01
N SER A 71 -21.87 3.48 -7.88
CA SER A 71 -23.12 4.26 -7.89
C SER A 71 -24.34 3.39 -8.15
N THR A 72 -25.40 3.62 -7.38
CA THR A 72 -26.74 3.05 -7.58
C THR A 72 -27.75 4.12 -7.98
N VAL A 73 -27.29 5.34 -8.30
CA VAL A 73 -28.16 6.48 -8.62
C VAL A 73 -29.07 6.16 -9.82
N ASP A 74 -28.55 5.48 -10.84
CA ASP A 74 -29.34 5.16 -12.04
C ASP A 74 -30.41 4.08 -11.71
N GLN A 75 -30.10 3.10 -10.87
CA GLN A 75 -31.07 2.15 -10.30
C GLN A 75 -32.18 2.85 -9.52
N GLU A 76 -31.85 3.85 -8.70
CA GLU A 76 -32.83 4.65 -7.96
C GLU A 76 -33.75 5.43 -8.89
N LEU A 77 -33.20 6.05 -9.93
CA LEU A 77 -33.99 6.73 -10.97
C LEU A 77 -34.93 5.76 -11.68
N ASN A 78 -34.47 4.54 -12.01
CA ASN A 78 -35.33 3.51 -12.59
C ASN A 78 -36.50 3.14 -11.66
N CYS A 79 -36.23 2.99 -10.35
CA CYS A 79 -37.27 2.72 -9.35
C CYS A 79 -38.29 3.86 -9.25
N LEU A 80 -37.84 5.11 -9.36
CA LEU A 80 -38.71 6.29 -9.35
C LEU A 80 -39.61 6.37 -10.59
N GLU A 81 -39.14 5.93 -11.76
CA GLU A 81 -39.98 5.80 -12.95
C GLU A 81 -41.10 4.78 -12.77
N TRP A 82 -40.79 3.62 -12.18
CA TRP A 82 -41.78 2.59 -11.86
C TRP A 82 -42.82 3.10 -10.85
N LYS A 83 -42.39 3.82 -9.80
CA LYS A 83 -43.29 4.50 -8.88
C LYS A 83 -44.19 5.51 -9.61
N LYS A 84 -43.61 6.35 -10.48
CA LYS A 84 -44.37 7.33 -11.28
C LYS A 84 -45.41 6.63 -12.16
N LYS A 85 -45.08 5.47 -12.73
CA LYS A 85 -45.97 4.71 -13.62
C LYS A 85 -47.15 4.07 -12.87
N LEU A 86 -46.91 3.50 -11.70
CA LEU A 86 -47.90 2.68 -10.98
C LEU A 86 -48.60 3.43 -9.84
N GLY A 87 -48.06 4.56 -9.39
CA GLY A 87 -48.66 5.49 -8.41
C GLY A 87 -47.84 5.68 -7.12
N ASN A 88 -48.17 6.74 -6.39
CA ASN A 88 -47.42 7.18 -5.20
C ASN A 88 -47.44 6.21 -4.01
N SER A 89 -48.35 5.22 -3.99
CA SER A 89 -48.44 4.22 -2.93
C SER A 89 -47.30 3.20 -2.95
N ILE A 90 -46.42 3.23 -3.96
CA ILE A 90 -45.30 2.30 -4.08
C ILE A 90 -44.06 2.89 -3.42
N ASN A 91 -43.41 2.05 -2.64
CA ASN A 91 -42.11 2.30 -2.07
C ASN A 91 -41.02 1.97 -3.11
N PRO A 92 -40.15 2.93 -3.52
CA PRO A 92 -39.05 2.65 -4.45
C PRO A 92 -38.11 1.53 -3.98
N LYS A 93 -37.94 1.33 -2.67
CA LYS A 93 -37.14 0.22 -2.13
C LYS A 93 -37.73 -1.15 -2.50
N ASP A 94 -39.06 -1.27 -2.51
CA ASP A 94 -39.74 -2.51 -2.89
C ASP A 94 -39.58 -2.79 -4.39
N VAL A 95 -39.48 -1.74 -5.21
CA VAL A 95 -39.13 -1.87 -6.63
C VAL A 95 -37.68 -2.33 -6.76
N HIS A 96 -36.76 -1.72 -6.00
CA HIS A 96 -35.35 -2.06 -6.01
C HIS A 96 -35.12 -3.53 -5.66
N ILE A 97 -35.77 -4.04 -4.61
CA ILE A 97 -35.69 -5.46 -4.22
C ILE A 97 -36.06 -6.38 -5.41
N ILE A 98 -37.16 -6.09 -6.09
CA ILE A 98 -37.63 -6.94 -7.20
C ILE A 98 -36.72 -6.84 -8.42
N LEU A 99 -36.24 -5.63 -8.75
CA LEU A 99 -35.40 -5.44 -9.93
C LEU A 99 -33.96 -5.93 -9.70
N TYR A 100 -33.38 -5.60 -8.55
CA TYR A 100 -31.94 -5.65 -8.32
C TYR A 100 -31.49 -6.65 -7.26
N GLU A 101 -32.38 -7.18 -6.42
CA GLU A 101 -32.02 -8.15 -5.36
C GLU A 101 -32.70 -9.51 -5.51
N THR A 102 -33.69 -9.62 -6.40
CA THR A 102 -34.46 -10.84 -6.64
C THR A 102 -33.93 -11.59 -7.86
N ASP A 103 -33.59 -12.86 -7.69
CA ASP A 103 -33.16 -13.74 -8.78
C ASP A 103 -34.30 -14.01 -9.77
N GLY A 104 -33.96 -14.13 -11.05
CA GLY A 104 -34.91 -14.42 -12.13
C GLY A 104 -35.71 -15.70 -11.87
N GLU A 105 -35.04 -16.77 -11.46
CA GLU A 105 -35.64 -18.09 -11.15
C GLU A 105 -36.67 -17.99 -10.01
N GLN A 106 -36.33 -17.25 -8.95
CA GLN A 106 -37.20 -17.09 -7.78
C GLN A 106 -38.50 -16.38 -8.19
N PHE A 107 -38.39 -15.31 -8.98
CA PHE A 107 -39.56 -14.56 -9.46
C PHE A 107 -40.43 -15.41 -10.39
N GLU A 108 -39.82 -16.12 -11.35
CA GLU A 108 -40.53 -16.97 -12.31
C GLU A 108 -41.27 -18.12 -11.61
N THR A 109 -40.59 -18.84 -10.72
CA THR A 109 -41.19 -19.91 -9.90
C THR A 109 -42.35 -19.38 -9.07
N ALA A 110 -42.20 -18.21 -8.44
CA ALA A 110 -43.26 -17.60 -7.65
C ALA A 110 -44.48 -17.20 -8.50
N TYR A 111 -44.25 -16.77 -9.75
CA TYR A 111 -45.33 -16.48 -10.69
C TYR A 111 -46.07 -17.75 -11.13
N GLU A 112 -45.34 -18.79 -11.56
CA GLU A 112 -45.92 -20.05 -12.04
C GLU A 112 -46.74 -20.78 -10.96
N THR A 113 -46.22 -20.80 -9.74
CA THR A 113 -46.89 -21.39 -8.57
C THR A 113 -47.99 -20.49 -7.98
N LYS A 114 -48.25 -19.31 -8.58
CA LYS A 114 -49.22 -18.32 -8.11
C LYS A 114 -48.98 -17.86 -6.68
N SER A 115 -47.71 -17.80 -6.27
CA SER A 115 -47.26 -17.51 -4.91
C SER A 115 -46.55 -16.16 -4.76
N LEU A 116 -46.47 -15.32 -5.80
CA LEU A 116 -45.83 -14.00 -5.76
C LEU A 116 -46.16 -13.16 -4.52
N LYS A 117 -47.44 -13.05 -4.15
CA LYS A 117 -47.86 -12.28 -2.96
C LYS A 117 -47.32 -12.88 -1.65
N LYS A 118 -47.15 -14.20 -1.60
CA LYS A 118 -46.64 -14.92 -0.42
C LYS A 118 -45.11 -14.85 -0.35
N VAL A 119 -44.43 -15.02 -1.49
CA VAL A 119 -42.96 -14.97 -1.56
C VAL A 119 -42.46 -13.55 -1.27
N PHE A 120 -43.13 -12.54 -1.81
CA PHE A 120 -42.81 -11.12 -1.62
C PHE A 120 -43.87 -10.45 -0.73
N GLU A 121 -44.05 -10.99 0.47
CA GLU A 121 -45.03 -10.46 1.43
C GLU A 121 -44.71 -8.99 1.76
N ASN A 122 -45.76 -8.15 1.85
CA ASN A 122 -45.68 -6.72 2.12
C ASN A 122 -44.91 -5.88 1.07
N ASN A 123 -44.55 -6.44 -0.08
CA ASN A 123 -43.93 -5.68 -1.17
C ASN A 123 -44.98 -4.89 -1.96
N THR A 124 -44.98 -3.56 -1.81
CA THR A 124 -45.97 -2.65 -2.43
C THR A 124 -45.93 -2.66 -3.96
N PHE A 125 -44.79 -2.99 -4.57
CA PHE A 125 -44.64 -3.10 -6.01
C PHE A 125 -45.33 -4.36 -6.54
N ILE A 126 -45.14 -5.52 -5.91
CA ILE A 126 -45.83 -6.77 -6.26
C ILE A 126 -47.34 -6.64 -6.09
N GLU A 127 -47.79 -6.05 -4.99
CA GLU A 127 -49.22 -5.78 -4.78
C GLU A 127 -49.83 -4.89 -5.87
N ALA A 128 -49.06 -3.91 -6.36
CA ALA A 128 -49.49 -3.07 -7.47
C ALA A 128 -49.52 -3.85 -8.79
N LEU A 129 -48.50 -4.65 -9.10
CA LEU A 129 -48.42 -5.43 -10.34
C LEU A 129 -49.54 -6.48 -10.45
N LEU A 130 -49.96 -7.08 -9.33
CA LEU A 130 -51.03 -8.08 -9.30
C LEU A 130 -52.45 -7.51 -9.54
N LYS A 131 -52.63 -6.18 -9.59
CA LYS A 131 -53.94 -5.58 -9.89
C LYS A 131 -54.33 -5.84 -11.36
N PRO A 132 -55.59 -6.20 -11.68
CA PRO A 132 -56.01 -6.54 -13.05
C PRO A 132 -55.66 -5.49 -14.12
N LYS A 133 -55.77 -4.19 -13.78
CA LYS A 133 -55.41 -3.07 -14.67
C LYS A 133 -53.92 -3.03 -15.04
N ASN A 134 -53.05 -3.65 -14.25
CA ASN A 134 -51.60 -3.63 -14.39
C ASN A 134 -51.05 -4.92 -15.02
N LYS A 135 -51.92 -5.79 -15.55
CA LYS A 135 -51.53 -7.08 -16.17
C LYS A 135 -50.42 -6.94 -17.22
N ALA A 136 -50.44 -5.87 -18.03
CA ALA A 136 -49.40 -5.64 -19.03
C ALA A 136 -48.01 -5.34 -18.42
N LEU A 137 -47.98 -4.69 -17.25
CA LEU A 137 -46.76 -4.38 -16.51
C LEU A 137 -46.21 -5.63 -15.81
N LEU A 138 -47.09 -6.47 -15.24
CA LEU A 138 -46.70 -7.77 -14.68
C LEU A 138 -46.12 -8.70 -15.76
N ASN A 139 -46.76 -8.76 -16.94
CA ASN A 139 -46.27 -9.54 -18.07
C ASN A 139 -44.90 -9.05 -18.57
N TYR A 140 -44.65 -7.74 -18.52
CA TYR A 140 -43.34 -7.17 -18.81
C TYR A 140 -42.30 -7.62 -17.78
N MET A 141 -42.62 -7.52 -16.48
CA MET A 141 -41.69 -7.91 -15.41
C MET A 141 -41.32 -9.38 -15.49
N LEU A 142 -42.31 -10.25 -15.70
CA LEU A 142 -42.07 -11.68 -15.92
C LEU A 142 -41.13 -11.88 -17.11
N PHE A 143 -41.37 -11.19 -18.22
CA PHE A 143 -40.54 -11.28 -19.40
C PHE A 143 -39.09 -10.84 -19.15
N ALA A 144 -38.88 -9.74 -18.43
CA ALA A 144 -37.55 -9.30 -18.04
C ALA A 144 -36.84 -10.35 -17.16
N LYS A 145 -37.54 -10.91 -16.17
CA LYS A 145 -37.01 -11.94 -15.26
C LYS A 145 -36.72 -13.28 -15.96
N THR A 146 -37.55 -13.68 -16.92
CA THR A 146 -37.29 -14.86 -17.77
C THR A 146 -36.05 -14.66 -18.63
N LEU A 147 -35.78 -13.45 -19.13
CA LEU A 147 -34.53 -13.14 -19.84
C LEU A 147 -33.32 -13.25 -18.91
N GLU A 148 -33.44 -12.81 -17.65
CA GLU A 148 -32.39 -12.97 -16.62
C GLU A 148 -32.08 -14.45 -16.39
N TYR A 149 -33.10 -15.23 -16.05
CA TYR A 149 -32.98 -16.66 -15.74
C TYR A 149 -32.37 -17.49 -16.87
N ASN A 150 -32.79 -17.25 -18.11
CA ASN A 150 -32.33 -18.00 -19.28
C ASN A 150 -31.03 -17.44 -19.88
N SER A 151 -30.40 -16.49 -19.20
CA SER A 151 -29.07 -15.97 -19.52
C SER A 151 -28.10 -16.31 -18.38
N ASN A 152 -26.90 -15.72 -18.34
CA ASN A 152 -26.01 -15.95 -17.20
C ASN A 152 -26.71 -15.46 -15.91
N PRO A 153 -26.81 -16.25 -14.83
CA PRO A 153 -27.46 -15.85 -13.57
C PRO A 153 -27.01 -14.49 -12.99
N ASP A 154 -25.80 -14.04 -13.32
CA ASP A 154 -25.29 -12.72 -12.89
C ASP A 154 -25.84 -11.53 -13.71
N VAL A 155 -26.60 -11.77 -14.79
CA VAL A 155 -27.04 -10.73 -15.74
C VAL A 155 -28.49 -10.34 -15.49
N LYS A 156 -28.66 -9.19 -14.84
CA LYS A 156 -29.97 -8.55 -14.62
C LYS A 156 -30.33 -7.62 -15.78
N TRP A 157 -31.49 -7.77 -16.42
CA TRP A 157 -31.80 -7.14 -17.73
C TRP A 157 -32.34 -5.72 -17.62
N GLU A 158 -33.05 -5.40 -16.53
CA GLU A 158 -33.40 -4.01 -16.13
C GLU A 158 -32.30 -3.35 -15.25
N SER A 159 -31.13 -3.99 -15.17
CA SER A 159 -30.00 -3.57 -14.33
C SER A 159 -28.71 -3.54 -15.11
N TRP A 160 -27.72 -2.92 -14.49
CA TRP A 160 -26.36 -2.85 -14.96
C TRP A 160 -25.33 -3.36 -13.96
N SER A 161 -25.77 -4.13 -12.96
CA SER A 161 -24.88 -4.73 -11.96
C SER A 161 -23.94 -5.79 -12.55
N GLN A 162 -22.67 -5.72 -12.15
CA GLN A 162 -21.54 -6.62 -12.45
C GLN A 162 -21.27 -6.88 -13.94
N ILE A 163 -20.21 -6.25 -14.46
CA ILE A 163 -19.59 -6.65 -15.72
C ILE A 163 -18.83 -7.95 -15.46
N GLY A 164 -19.51 -9.09 -15.59
CA GLY A 164 -18.87 -10.41 -15.52
C GLY A 164 -17.89 -10.59 -16.68
N TYR A 165 -16.60 -10.38 -16.43
CA TYR A 165 -15.54 -10.61 -17.42
C TYR A 165 -15.27 -12.11 -17.70
N GLN A 166 -15.99 -13.02 -17.03
CA GLN A 166 -15.77 -14.47 -17.08
C GLN A 166 -16.93 -15.30 -17.66
N SER A 167 -17.98 -14.70 -18.24
CA SER A 167 -19.08 -15.49 -18.82
C SER A 167 -18.72 -16.02 -20.21
N LYS A 168 -18.05 -17.16 -20.25
CA LYS A 168 -17.72 -17.87 -21.50
C LYS A 168 -18.92 -18.59 -22.13
N ASP A 169 -20.06 -18.69 -21.44
CA ASP A 169 -21.23 -19.44 -21.91
C ASP A 169 -22.53 -18.60 -21.79
N HIS A 170 -22.71 -17.62 -22.66
CA HIS A 170 -24.02 -17.01 -22.88
C HIS A 170 -24.83 -17.87 -23.84
N GLN A 171 -25.59 -18.86 -23.34
CA GLN A 171 -26.73 -19.34 -24.12
C GLN A 171 -27.80 -18.26 -24.09
N LEU A 172 -28.17 -17.75 -25.27
CA LEU A 172 -29.29 -16.83 -25.39
C LEU A 172 -30.59 -17.61 -25.17
N ALA A 173 -31.45 -17.06 -24.31
CA ALA A 173 -32.80 -17.54 -24.13
C ALA A 173 -33.52 -17.64 -25.49
N ASN A 174 -34.08 -18.81 -25.83
CA ASN A 174 -34.89 -18.97 -27.05
C ASN A 174 -36.28 -18.36 -26.82
N VAL A 175 -36.36 -17.04 -26.84
CA VAL A 175 -37.61 -16.32 -26.62
C VAL A 175 -38.19 -15.93 -27.98
N ASN A 176 -39.16 -16.70 -28.44
CA ASN A 176 -39.95 -16.33 -29.61
C ASN A 176 -40.75 -15.04 -29.32
N ASP A 177 -41.03 -14.25 -30.36
CA ASP A 177 -42.04 -13.16 -30.36
C ASP A 177 -41.62 -11.76 -29.82
N PHE A 178 -40.31 -11.44 -29.75
CA PHE A 178 -39.78 -10.14 -29.31
C PHE A 178 -40.41 -8.92 -30.03
N GLU A 179 -40.40 -8.90 -31.36
CA GLU A 179 -40.98 -7.78 -32.12
C GLU A 179 -42.48 -7.62 -31.89
N LYS A 180 -43.21 -8.72 -31.73
CA LYS A 180 -44.64 -8.68 -31.48
C LYS A 180 -44.93 -8.08 -30.11
N LYS A 181 -44.09 -8.32 -29.09
CA LYS A 181 -44.25 -7.68 -27.77
C LYS A 181 -44.14 -6.15 -27.84
N ILE A 182 -43.19 -5.61 -28.61
CA ILE A 182 -43.13 -4.15 -28.86
C ILE A 182 -44.35 -3.67 -29.66
N LYS A 183 -44.69 -4.35 -30.77
CA LYS A 183 -45.80 -3.97 -31.67
C LYS A 183 -47.17 -3.99 -30.96
N THR A 184 -47.35 -4.89 -29.98
CA THR A 184 -48.60 -5.03 -29.22
C THR A 184 -48.67 -4.16 -27.98
N ALA A 185 -47.54 -3.66 -27.46
CA ALA A 185 -47.54 -2.72 -26.35
C ALA A 185 -48.16 -1.38 -26.80
N LYS A 186 -49.25 -0.95 -26.15
CA LYS A 186 -49.88 0.36 -26.44
C LYS A 186 -49.31 1.49 -25.60
N ASP A 187 -48.82 1.17 -24.41
CA ASP A 187 -48.29 2.11 -23.43
C ASP A 187 -46.85 2.54 -23.81
N PRO A 188 -46.57 3.85 -23.98
CA PRO A 188 -45.23 4.33 -24.34
C PRO A 188 -44.13 3.90 -23.37
N PHE A 189 -44.44 3.85 -22.06
CA PHE A 189 -43.52 3.36 -21.04
C PHE A 189 -43.10 1.91 -21.31
N LEU A 190 -44.06 1.01 -21.49
CA LEU A 190 -43.78 -0.39 -21.83
C LEU A 190 -43.08 -0.56 -23.19
N LYS A 191 -43.41 0.27 -24.20
CA LYS A 191 -42.75 0.19 -25.51
C LYS A 191 -41.24 0.41 -25.40
N GLN A 192 -40.81 1.46 -24.71
CA GLN A 192 -39.37 1.74 -24.52
C GLN A 192 -38.69 0.63 -23.71
N ARG A 193 -39.34 0.13 -22.65
CA ARG A 193 -38.77 -0.94 -21.84
C ARG A 193 -38.60 -2.25 -22.60
N TYR A 194 -39.59 -2.67 -23.40
CA TYR A 194 -39.42 -3.82 -24.29
C TYR A 194 -38.34 -3.56 -25.35
N ALA A 195 -38.29 -2.36 -25.93
CA ALA A 195 -37.25 -1.99 -26.88
C ALA A 195 -35.85 -2.06 -26.27
N PHE A 196 -35.66 -1.62 -25.01
CA PHE A 196 -34.38 -1.74 -24.31
C PHE A 196 -33.97 -3.20 -24.07
N LEU A 197 -34.89 -4.04 -23.59
CA LEU A 197 -34.61 -5.48 -23.41
C LEU A 197 -34.15 -6.13 -24.72
N ILE A 198 -34.84 -5.83 -25.82
CA ILE A 198 -34.51 -6.40 -27.13
C ILE A 198 -33.20 -5.82 -27.66
N LEU A 199 -32.96 -4.53 -27.46
CA LEU A 199 -31.73 -3.87 -27.86
C LEU A 199 -30.52 -4.51 -27.16
N ARG A 200 -30.60 -4.71 -25.84
CA ARG A 200 -29.55 -5.41 -25.09
C ARG A 200 -29.38 -6.86 -25.57
N TYR A 201 -30.46 -7.51 -25.98
CA TYR A 201 -30.43 -8.89 -26.46
C TYR A 201 -29.73 -8.98 -27.80
N SER A 202 -30.09 -8.09 -28.72
CA SER A 202 -29.43 -7.94 -30.00
C SER A 202 -27.95 -7.62 -29.86
N PHE A 203 -27.55 -6.84 -28.85
CA PHE A 203 -26.14 -6.57 -28.57
C PHE A 203 -25.36 -7.86 -28.24
N TYR A 204 -25.83 -8.69 -27.31
CA TYR A 204 -25.17 -9.96 -26.98
C TYR A 204 -25.29 -11.00 -28.10
N ALA A 205 -26.34 -10.94 -28.91
CA ALA A 205 -26.49 -11.72 -30.13
C ALA A 205 -25.64 -11.20 -31.31
N GLN A 206 -24.82 -10.16 -31.09
CA GLN A 206 -23.94 -9.53 -32.08
C GLN A 206 -24.67 -8.92 -33.29
N ASN A 207 -25.98 -8.64 -33.18
CA ASN A 207 -26.77 -7.99 -34.20
C ASN A 207 -26.72 -6.46 -34.05
N LYS A 208 -25.61 -5.86 -34.49
CA LYS A 208 -25.34 -4.41 -34.38
C LYS A 208 -26.41 -3.54 -35.06
N GLU A 209 -26.88 -3.95 -36.23
CA GLU A 209 -27.85 -3.21 -37.04
C GLU A 209 -29.19 -3.06 -36.29
N GLU A 210 -29.63 -4.14 -35.63
CA GLU A 210 -30.85 -4.13 -34.85
C GLU A 210 -30.74 -3.27 -33.59
N VAL A 211 -29.57 -3.26 -32.92
CA VAL A 211 -29.30 -2.34 -31.79
C VAL A 211 -29.48 -0.89 -32.22
N ILE A 212 -28.85 -0.51 -33.34
CA ILE A 212 -28.91 0.86 -33.88
C ILE A 212 -30.36 1.21 -34.24
N ARG A 213 -31.05 0.33 -34.97
CA ARG A 213 -32.45 0.54 -35.38
C ARG A 213 -33.38 0.73 -34.18
N LEU A 214 -33.25 -0.09 -33.14
CA LEU A 214 -34.07 -0.02 -31.93
C LEU A 214 -33.81 1.28 -31.15
N TYR A 215 -32.56 1.68 -31.01
CA TYR A 215 -32.25 2.98 -30.41
C TYR A 215 -32.90 4.11 -31.22
N ASP A 216 -32.64 4.14 -32.53
CA ASP A 216 -33.08 5.23 -33.41
C ASP A 216 -34.61 5.37 -33.42
N THR A 217 -35.32 4.25 -33.35
CA THR A 217 -36.79 4.22 -33.37
C THR A 217 -37.43 4.62 -32.04
N TYR A 218 -36.86 4.20 -30.90
CA TYR A 218 -37.56 4.26 -29.60
C TYR A 218 -36.95 5.24 -28.59
N PHE A 219 -35.73 5.72 -28.79
CA PHE A 219 -34.99 6.51 -27.81
C PHE A 219 -34.53 7.89 -28.33
N THR A 220 -34.46 8.11 -29.64
CA THR A 220 -34.06 9.41 -30.23
C THR A 220 -34.94 10.57 -29.80
N ASP A 221 -36.27 10.41 -29.92
CA ASP A 221 -37.24 11.49 -29.70
C ASP A 221 -37.73 11.57 -28.26
N ASN A 222 -37.73 10.45 -27.52
CA ASN A 222 -38.22 10.38 -26.15
C ASN A 222 -37.08 10.07 -25.18
N LYS A 223 -36.46 11.14 -24.69
CA LYS A 223 -35.31 11.11 -23.77
C LYS A 223 -35.69 11.18 -22.29
N ASN A 224 -36.98 11.11 -21.96
CA ASN A 224 -37.48 11.27 -20.59
C ASN A 224 -37.41 9.97 -19.77
N THR A 225 -36.38 9.14 -19.98
CA THR A 225 -36.19 7.88 -19.25
C THR A 225 -34.72 7.56 -19.03
N ILE A 226 -34.37 6.94 -17.91
CA ILE A 226 -33.04 6.42 -17.59
C ILE A 226 -32.58 5.33 -18.58
N LEU A 227 -33.52 4.71 -19.30
CA LEU A 227 -33.19 3.73 -20.34
C LEU A 227 -32.57 4.36 -21.59
N GLU A 228 -32.76 5.66 -21.82
CA GLU A 228 -32.18 6.34 -22.98
C GLU A 228 -30.64 6.31 -22.95
N PRO A 229 -29.96 6.78 -21.88
CA PRO A 229 -28.51 6.72 -21.85
C PRO A 229 -27.97 5.28 -21.77
N TRP A 230 -28.72 4.35 -21.18
CA TRP A 230 -28.38 2.92 -21.19
C TRP A 230 -28.44 2.33 -22.61
N ALA A 231 -29.46 2.68 -23.38
CA ALA A 231 -29.59 2.26 -24.78
C ALA A 231 -28.52 2.94 -25.66
N LEU A 232 -28.20 4.20 -25.39
CA LEU A 232 -27.18 4.96 -26.11
C LEU A 232 -25.80 4.32 -25.98
N TYR A 233 -25.46 3.79 -24.80
CA TYR A 233 -24.22 3.05 -24.56
C TYR A 233 -24.07 1.88 -25.55
N TYR A 234 -25.07 1.00 -25.63
CA TYR A 234 -25.04 -0.14 -26.53
C TYR A 234 -25.00 0.29 -28.01
N LYS A 235 -25.78 1.32 -28.38
CA LYS A 235 -25.69 1.89 -29.74
C LYS A 235 -24.27 2.35 -30.05
N ALA A 236 -23.63 3.10 -29.14
CA ALA A 236 -22.29 3.62 -29.34
C ALA A 236 -21.30 2.48 -29.64
N LEU A 237 -21.38 1.38 -28.89
CA LEU A 237 -20.52 0.20 -29.08
C LEU A 237 -20.79 -0.58 -30.38
N CYS A 238 -21.93 -0.36 -31.03
CA CYS A 238 -22.26 -0.96 -32.32
C CYS A 238 -21.83 -0.13 -33.54
N LEU A 239 -21.30 1.09 -33.34
CA LEU A 239 -20.85 1.95 -34.44
C LEU A 239 -19.42 1.63 -34.85
N ASP A 240 -19.17 1.57 -36.16
CA ASP A 240 -17.81 1.42 -36.71
C ASP A 240 -17.07 2.76 -36.83
N ASN A 241 -17.80 3.89 -36.86
CA ASN A 241 -17.20 5.23 -36.83
C ASN A 241 -16.73 5.56 -35.39
N LEU A 242 -15.43 5.37 -35.13
CA LEU A 242 -14.86 5.50 -33.79
C LEU A 242 -14.94 6.92 -33.19
N PRO A 243 -14.71 8.02 -33.93
CA PRO A 243 -14.98 9.36 -33.39
C PRO A 243 -16.44 9.57 -32.98
N LEU A 244 -17.39 9.09 -33.79
CA LEU A 244 -18.81 9.16 -33.44
C LEU A 244 -19.14 8.28 -32.22
N GLN A 245 -18.56 7.07 -32.13
CA GLN A 245 -18.66 6.22 -30.96
C GLN A 245 -18.17 6.95 -29.69
N ASN A 246 -16.97 7.54 -29.72
CA ASN A 246 -16.44 8.34 -28.59
C ASN A 246 -17.39 9.47 -28.21
N TYR A 247 -17.94 10.19 -29.18
CA TYR A 247 -18.88 11.29 -28.93
C TYR A 247 -20.20 10.79 -28.31
N LEU A 248 -20.70 9.62 -28.72
CA LEU A 248 -21.87 9.03 -28.06
C LEU A 248 -21.53 8.54 -26.64
N LEU A 249 -20.35 7.95 -26.44
CA LEU A 249 -19.88 7.53 -25.11
C LEU A 249 -19.70 8.72 -24.16
N SER A 250 -19.22 9.88 -24.64
CA SER A 250 -19.11 11.08 -23.80
C SER A 250 -20.47 11.59 -23.32
N LYS A 251 -21.50 11.47 -24.17
CA LYS A 251 -22.89 11.75 -23.76
C LYS A 251 -23.39 10.76 -22.73
N VAL A 252 -23.12 9.46 -22.90
CA VAL A 252 -23.44 8.44 -21.87
C VAL A 252 -22.77 8.77 -20.54
N PHE A 253 -21.49 9.14 -20.55
CA PHE A 253 -20.76 9.52 -19.34
C PHE A 253 -21.37 10.74 -18.62
N ALA A 254 -21.88 11.70 -19.39
CA ALA A 254 -22.53 12.89 -18.85
C ALA A 254 -23.86 12.55 -18.18
N THR A 255 -24.60 11.56 -18.67
CA THR A 255 -25.99 11.27 -18.27
C THR A 255 -26.21 9.97 -17.50
N CYS A 256 -25.17 9.14 -17.30
CA CYS A 256 -25.27 7.83 -16.66
C CYS A 256 -24.10 7.58 -15.70
N GLU A 257 -24.39 7.43 -14.41
CA GLU A 257 -23.35 7.21 -13.40
C GLU A 257 -22.79 5.79 -13.43
N GLU A 258 -23.66 4.78 -13.58
CA GLU A 258 -23.30 3.35 -13.57
C GLU A 258 -22.49 2.91 -14.78
N LYS A 259 -22.38 3.77 -15.82
CA LYS A 259 -21.61 3.49 -17.04
C LYS A 259 -20.30 4.23 -17.12
N SER A 260 -20.01 5.14 -16.19
CA SER A 260 -18.79 5.94 -16.18
C SER A 260 -17.52 5.09 -16.41
N PHE A 261 -17.37 4.00 -15.66
CA PHE A 261 -16.22 3.10 -15.78
C PHE A 261 -16.16 2.36 -17.13
N ALA A 262 -17.30 1.79 -17.55
CA ALA A 262 -17.40 1.06 -18.81
C ALA A 262 -17.16 1.96 -20.03
N VAL A 263 -17.67 3.19 -19.99
CA VAL A 263 -17.39 4.23 -21.01
C VAL A 263 -15.88 4.39 -21.17
N LEU A 264 -15.14 4.55 -20.08
CA LEU A 264 -13.69 4.74 -20.15
C LEU A 264 -12.92 3.51 -20.63
N GLN A 265 -13.43 2.29 -20.41
CA GLN A 265 -12.84 1.07 -20.98
C GLN A 265 -12.95 1.03 -22.51
N HIS A 266 -14.02 1.61 -23.07
CA HIS A 266 -14.28 1.63 -24.52
C HIS A 266 -13.88 2.93 -25.21
N TYR A 267 -13.59 3.99 -24.46
CA TYR A 267 -13.22 5.29 -25.03
C TYR A 267 -11.81 5.27 -25.63
N ASN A 268 -11.69 5.67 -26.90
CA ASN A 268 -10.39 5.76 -27.57
C ASN A 268 -9.77 7.14 -27.39
N PHE A 269 -8.88 7.29 -26.42
CA PHE A 269 -8.21 8.56 -26.10
C PHE A 269 -7.40 9.15 -27.26
N LYS A 270 -6.96 8.34 -28.23
CA LYS A 270 -6.20 8.82 -29.40
C LYS A 270 -7.05 9.63 -30.39
N LEU A 271 -8.38 9.53 -30.29
CA LEU A 271 -9.33 10.20 -31.20
C LEU A 271 -9.99 11.44 -30.57
N THR A 272 -9.39 12.00 -29.52
CA THR A 272 -9.98 13.12 -28.77
C THR A 272 -10.21 14.34 -29.67
N THR A 273 -9.27 14.68 -30.55
CA THR A 273 -9.39 15.83 -31.47
C THR A 273 -10.56 15.66 -32.44
N GLU A 274 -10.69 14.49 -33.06
CA GLU A 274 -11.78 14.15 -33.99
C GLU A 274 -13.13 14.10 -33.25
N THR A 275 -13.13 13.63 -32.00
CA THR A 275 -14.32 13.61 -31.15
C THR A 275 -14.78 15.04 -30.80
N LEU A 276 -13.84 15.94 -30.50
CA LEU A 276 -14.14 17.35 -30.20
C LEU A 276 -14.81 18.08 -31.37
N ALA A 277 -14.49 17.70 -32.61
CA ALA A 277 -15.12 18.27 -33.80
C ALA A 277 -16.63 17.95 -33.91
N LEU A 278 -17.10 16.92 -33.19
CA LEU A 278 -18.51 16.53 -33.15
C LEU A 278 -19.30 17.22 -32.02
N ALA A 279 -18.61 17.84 -31.06
CA ALA A 279 -19.22 18.50 -29.91
C ALA A 279 -20.01 19.75 -30.33
N GLN A 280 -21.24 19.86 -29.84
CA GLN A 280 -22.19 20.90 -30.21
C GLN A 280 -22.08 22.15 -29.35
N ASN A 281 -21.60 22.01 -28.12
CA ASN A 281 -21.53 23.09 -27.13
C ASN A 281 -20.31 22.91 -26.19
N ASP A 282 -20.07 23.91 -25.35
CA ASP A 282 -18.89 23.95 -24.50
C ASP A 282 -18.93 22.91 -23.37
N GLU A 283 -20.13 22.53 -22.90
CA GLU A 283 -20.28 21.47 -21.91
C GLU A 283 -19.87 20.11 -22.49
N GLU A 284 -20.30 19.79 -23.71
CA GLU A 284 -19.87 18.58 -24.41
C GLU A 284 -18.36 18.56 -24.65
N ARG A 285 -17.76 19.70 -25.06
CA ARG A 285 -16.30 19.83 -25.22
C ARG A 285 -15.57 19.60 -23.90
N SER A 286 -16.08 20.18 -22.80
CA SER A 286 -15.54 20.01 -21.46
C SER A 286 -15.53 18.55 -21.02
N VAL A 287 -16.63 17.82 -21.25
CA VAL A 287 -16.74 16.38 -20.93
C VAL A 287 -15.76 15.56 -21.77
N ILE A 288 -15.68 15.78 -23.08
CA ILE A 288 -14.77 15.06 -23.99
C ILE A 288 -13.31 15.23 -23.58
N LEU A 289 -12.90 16.48 -23.29
CA LEU A 289 -11.56 16.78 -22.77
C LEU A 289 -11.30 16.04 -21.46
N SER A 290 -12.25 16.09 -20.53
CA SER A 290 -12.09 15.48 -19.21
C SER A 290 -11.92 13.96 -19.27
N ILE A 291 -12.74 13.27 -20.07
CA ILE A 291 -12.64 11.82 -20.29
C ILE A 291 -11.27 11.46 -20.87
N GLY A 292 -10.76 12.25 -21.82
CA GLY A 292 -9.41 12.08 -22.37
C GLY A 292 -8.30 12.16 -21.33
N SER A 293 -8.48 12.94 -20.27
CA SER A 293 -7.48 13.19 -19.24
C SER A 293 -7.57 12.29 -18.01
N PHE A 294 -8.69 11.60 -17.77
CA PHE A 294 -8.86 10.74 -16.59
C PHE A 294 -7.87 9.58 -16.50
N ARG A 295 -7.19 9.24 -17.60
CA ARG A 295 -6.17 8.20 -17.68
C ARG A 295 -4.76 8.73 -17.94
N ASN A 296 -4.58 10.04 -17.99
CA ASN A 296 -3.26 10.64 -18.18
C ASN A 296 -2.47 10.56 -16.86
N PRO A 297 -1.33 9.84 -16.81
CA PRO A 297 -0.49 9.76 -15.62
C PRO A 297 0.41 10.99 -15.45
N GLY A 298 0.67 11.74 -16.53
CA GLY A 298 1.56 12.92 -16.50
C GLY A 298 0.83 14.24 -16.25
N PRO A 299 1.58 15.35 -16.10
CA PRO A 299 1.02 16.69 -15.90
C PRO A 299 0.01 17.10 -16.99
N ASP A 300 -1.11 17.70 -16.61
CA ASP A 300 -2.19 18.07 -17.57
C ASP A 300 -2.83 19.45 -17.33
N LEU A 301 -2.03 20.44 -16.93
CA LEU A 301 -2.52 21.79 -16.66
C LEU A 301 -3.20 22.42 -17.90
N LYS A 302 -2.72 22.11 -19.10
CA LYS A 302 -3.32 22.62 -20.35
C LYS A 302 -4.79 22.22 -20.47
N THR A 303 -5.12 20.95 -20.25
CA THR A 303 -6.51 20.49 -20.35
C THR A 303 -7.36 21.09 -19.24
N ILE A 304 -6.82 21.25 -18.02
CA ILE A 304 -7.52 21.94 -16.92
C ILE A 304 -7.87 23.39 -17.31
N GLN A 305 -6.93 24.12 -17.91
CA GLN A 305 -7.16 25.49 -18.38
C GLN A 305 -8.23 25.56 -19.48
N GLU A 306 -8.24 24.60 -20.41
CA GLU A 306 -9.25 24.52 -21.47
C GLU A 306 -10.64 24.17 -20.90
N VAL A 307 -10.72 23.17 -20.02
CA VAL A 307 -11.95 22.79 -19.32
C VAL A 307 -12.50 23.95 -18.50
N TYR A 308 -11.64 24.71 -17.80
CA TYR A 308 -12.06 25.90 -17.06
C TYR A 308 -12.70 26.97 -17.96
N LYS A 309 -12.10 27.25 -19.12
CA LYS A 309 -12.64 28.23 -20.08
C LYS A 309 -14.01 27.81 -20.61
N LEU A 310 -14.23 26.51 -20.77
CA LEU A 310 -15.48 25.96 -21.31
C LEU A 310 -16.58 25.82 -20.25
N SER A 311 -16.24 25.32 -19.06
CA SER A 311 -17.20 25.02 -17.99
C SER A 311 -16.55 25.26 -16.60
N PRO A 312 -16.47 26.51 -16.12
CA PRO A 312 -15.68 26.89 -14.94
C PRO A 312 -16.21 26.34 -13.61
N ASN A 313 -17.47 25.87 -13.57
CA ASN A 313 -18.08 25.24 -12.38
C ASN A 313 -18.27 23.73 -12.54
N SER A 314 -17.73 23.12 -13.60
CA SER A 314 -17.84 21.68 -13.86
C SER A 314 -17.27 20.85 -12.72
N VAL A 315 -17.95 19.76 -12.37
CA VAL A 315 -17.43 18.77 -11.42
C VAL A 315 -16.15 18.12 -11.96
N ASN A 316 -16.04 17.94 -13.29
CA ASN A 316 -14.88 17.36 -13.93
C ASN A 316 -13.64 18.25 -13.80
N LEU A 317 -13.81 19.59 -13.82
CA LEU A 317 -12.71 20.52 -13.58
C LEU A 317 -12.10 20.29 -12.20
N SER A 318 -12.94 20.24 -11.17
CA SER A 318 -12.48 19.99 -9.79
C SER A 318 -11.79 18.64 -9.68
N PHE A 319 -12.38 17.60 -10.30
CA PHE A 319 -11.80 16.27 -10.28
C PHE A 319 -10.40 16.20 -10.91
N LEU A 320 -10.20 16.85 -12.07
CA LEU A 320 -8.89 16.94 -12.71
C LEU A 320 -7.89 17.69 -11.83
N ILE A 321 -8.30 18.78 -11.18
CA ILE A 321 -7.45 19.52 -10.23
C ILE A 321 -7.00 18.62 -9.08
N GLY A 322 -7.93 17.86 -8.48
CA GLY A 322 -7.60 16.91 -7.41
C GLY A 322 -6.61 15.84 -7.87
N ARG A 323 -6.76 15.33 -9.10
CA ARG A 323 -5.80 14.38 -9.69
C ARG A 323 -4.40 14.98 -9.84
N GLU A 324 -4.26 16.21 -10.33
CA GLU A 324 -2.93 16.85 -10.46
C GLU A 324 -2.28 17.10 -9.10
N ILE A 325 -3.07 17.43 -8.08
CA ILE A 325 -2.55 17.56 -6.70
C ILE A 325 -2.06 16.20 -6.19
N ASN A 326 -2.82 15.12 -6.36
CA ASN A 326 -2.37 13.80 -5.92
C ASN A 326 -1.15 13.29 -6.71
N LYS A 327 -1.00 13.67 -8.00
CA LYS A 327 0.25 13.45 -8.74
C LYS A 327 1.40 14.19 -8.06
N LEU A 328 1.25 15.49 -7.78
CA LEU A 328 2.28 16.25 -7.09
C LEU A 328 2.62 15.68 -5.70
N GLU A 329 1.63 15.21 -4.95
CA GLU A 329 1.85 14.51 -3.68
C GLU A 329 2.66 13.22 -3.87
N ASP A 330 2.33 12.40 -4.88
CA ASP A 330 3.12 11.20 -5.13
C ASP A 330 4.55 11.52 -5.57
N TRP A 331 4.72 12.45 -6.52
CA TRP A 331 6.02 12.77 -7.10
C TRP A 331 6.93 13.59 -6.18
N ILE A 332 6.37 14.34 -5.22
CA ILE A 332 7.14 15.16 -4.26
C ILE A 332 7.15 14.53 -2.87
N PHE A 333 5.99 14.24 -2.28
CA PHE A 333 5.92 13.73 -0.91
C PHE A 333 6.34 12.28 -0.78
N THR A 334 5.99 11.38 -1.72
CA THR A 334 6.43 9.97 -1.60
C THR A 334 7.96 9.88 -1.52
N PRO A 335 8.75 10.49 -2.42
CA PRO A 335 10.21 10.49 -2.31
C PRO A 335 10.78 11.16 -1.07
N GLN A 336 10.05 12.11 -0.48
CA GLN A 336 10.49 12.90 0.67
C GLN A 336 10.23 12.19 2.01
N TYR A 337 9.14 11.43 2.11
CA TYR A 337 8.63 10.87 3.36
C TYR A 337 8.62 9.33 3.39
N THR A 338 9.21 8.68 2.39
CA THR A 338 9.41 7.21 2.35
C THR A 338 10.88 6.85 2.16
N ASN A 339 11.25 5.63 2.58
CA ASN A 339 12.64 5.20 2.64
C ASN A 339 13.24 4.88 1.27
N GLU A 340 12.46 4.31 0.34
CA GLU A 340 12.92 4.02 -1.03
C GLU A 340 13.07 5.29 -1.89
N GLY A 341 12.51 6.41 -1.44
CA GLY A 341 12.70 7.71 -2.06
C GLY A 341 12.23 7.77 -3.52
N SER A 342 11.31 6.91 -3.93
CA SER A 342 10.80 6.78 -5.29
C SER A 342 9.29 7.03 -5.33
N PRO A 343 8.74 7.69 -6.36
CA PRO A 343 7.30 7.81 -6.55
C PRO A 343 6.69 6.48 -6.95
N SER A 344 5.37 6.37 -6.81
CA SER A 344 4.65 5.11 -7.04
C SER A 344 4.57 4.71 -8.51
N VAL A 345 4.42 5.68 -9.41
CA VAL A 345 4.46 5.44 -10.84
C VAL A 345 5.90 5.49 -11.33
N VAL A 346 6.60 4.36 -11.26
CA VAL A 346 7.92 4.17 -11.87
C VAL A 346 7.77 3.52 -13.25
N PHE A 347 8.29 4.18 -14.28
CA PHE A 347 8.57 3.50 -15.55
C PHE A 347 9.71 2.50 -15.32
N ASP A 348 9.57 1.29 -15.86
CA ASP A 348 10.39 0.08 -15.61
C ASP A 348 11.87 0.36 -15.24
N ARG A 349 12.31 -0.24 -14.13
CA ARG A 349 13.47 0.17 -13.32
C ARG A 349 14.82 -0.09 -14.02
N ASP A 350 15.79 0.74 -13.64
CA ASP A 350 17.24 0.53 -13.63
C ASP A 350 18.05 0.54 -14.94
N SER A 351 17.45 0.38 -16.12
CA SER A 351 18.21 0.41 -17.39
C SER A 351 18.46 1.81 -17.98
N TRP A 352 17.60 2.80 -17.65
CA TRP A 352 17.53 4.05 -18.41
C TRP A 352 18.34 5.22 -17.83
N TYR A 353 18.69 5.20 -16.55
CA TYR A 353 19.38 6.32 -15.90
C TYR A 353 20.83 5.98 -15.57
N GLU A 354 21.77 6.59 -16.30
CA GLU A 354 23.20 6.51 -15.98
C GLU A 354 23.53 7.05 -14.57
N ASN A 355 22.71 7.99 -14.05
CA ASN A 355 22.80 8.51 -12.69
C ASN A 355 21.40 8.79 -12.10
N TYR A 356 20.92 7.85 -11.29
CA TYR A 356 19.59 7.91 -10.68
C TYR A 356 19.41 9.10 -9.72
N ALA A 357 20.42 9.43 -8.92
CA ALA A 357 20.34 10.55 -7.98
C ALA A 357 20.16 11.90 -8.70
N LYS A 358 20.87 12.10 -9.81
CA LYS A 358 20.71 13.28 -10.66
C LYS A 358 19.32 13.35 -11.30
N ALA A 359 18.81 12.23 -11.80
CA ALA A 359 17.47 12.18 -12.38
C ALA A 359 16.39 12.53 -11.34
N LYS A 360 16.54 12.07 -10.10
CA LYS A 360 15.64 12.41 -8.99
C LYS A 360 15.62 13.92 -8.71
N GLU A 361 16.78 14.57 -8.67
CA GLU A 361 16.88 16.02 -8.47
C GLU A 361 16.28 16.81 -9.65
N GLU A 362 16.56 16.40 -10.89
CA GLU A 362 15.99 17.03 -12.08
C GLU A 362 14.46 16.90 -12.14
N ASN A 363 13.92 15.75 -11.75
CA ASN A 363 12.48 15.53 -11.68
C ASN A 363 11.83 16.40 -10.59
N LEU A 364 12.40 16.43 -9.38
CA LEU A 364 11.91 17.30 -8.30
C LEU A 364 11.84 18.76 -8.75
N ASN A 365 12.86 19.27 -9.46
CA ASN A 365 12.84 20.64 -9.97
C ASN A 365 11.70 20.87 -11.00
N LYS A 366 11.43 19.90 -11.88
CA LYS A 366 10.29 19.98 -12.82
C LYS A 366 8.95 19.95 -12.10
N ASP A 367 8.81 19.10 -11.09
CA ASP A 367 7.58 18.94 -10.32
C ASP A 367 7.27 20.20 -9.50
N ILE A 368 8.30 20.83 -8.92
CA ILE A 368 8.16 22.12 -8.23
C ILE A 368 7.76 23.24 -9.20
N LEU A 369 8.33 23.29 -10.41
CA LEU A 369 7.89 24.26 -11.42
C LEU A 369 6.43 24.05 -11.81
N TYR A 370 6.03 22.81 -12.08
CA TYR A 370 4.66 22.46 -12.42
C TYR A 370 3.68 22.80 -11.29
N LEU A 371 4.05 22.52 -10.04
CA LEU A 371 3.29 22.91 -8.86
C LEU A 371 3.00 24.42 -8.84
N ARG A 372 4.01 25.26 -9.12
CA ARG A 372 3.84 26.72 -9.15
C ARG A 372 2.96 27.20 -10.29
N GLU A 373 3.05 26.58 -11.47
CA GLU A 373 2.17 26.89 -12.59
C GLU A 373 0.70 26.58 -12.28
N LEU A 374 0.44 25.41 -11.69
CA LEU A 374 -0.89 25.01 -11.25
C LEU A 374 -1.41 25.94 -10.14
N GLU A 375 -0.60 26.20 -9.11
CA GLU A 375 -0.93 27.11 -8.01
C GLU A 375 -1.31 28.50 -8.52
N TYR A 376 -0.46 29.11 -9.37
CA TYR A 376 -0.72 30.42 -9.96
C TYR A 376 -2.03 30.43 -10.76
N PHE A 377 -2.26 29.40 -11.57
CA PHE A 377 -3.50 29.29 -12.33
C PHE A 377 -4.72 29.21 -11.40
N LEU A 378 -4.72 28.35 -10.38
CA LEU A 378 -5.83 28.21 -9.45
C LEU A 378 -6.11 29.51 -8.67
N ILE A 379 -5.06 30.22 -8.23
CA ILE A 379 -5.19 31.54 -7.61
C ILE A 379 -5.86 32.52 -8.56
N SER A 380 -5.45 32.53 -9.84
CA SER A 380 -5.98 33.47 -10.84
C SER A 380 -7.48 33.29 -11.13
N ILE A 381 -8.00 32.07 -10.99
CA ILE A 381 -9.41 31.75 -11.27
C ILE A 381 -10.30 31.75 -10.02
N ARG A 382 -9.71 31.68 -8.82
CA ARG A 382 -10.45 31.52 -7.56
C ARG A 382 -11.59 32.54 -7.39
N GLU A 383 -11.32 33.82 -7.63
CA GLU A 383 -12.32 34.87 -7.44
C GLU A 383 -13.47 34.82 -8.45
N GLN A 384 -13.30 34.10 -9.56
CA GLN A 384 -14.31 33.91 -10.60
C GLN A 384 -15.21 32.70 -10.31
N THR A 385 -14.88 31.90 -9.29
CA THR A 385 -15.68 30.76 -8.84
C THR A 385 -16.57 31.12 -7.65
N SER A 386 -17.61 30.32 -7.39
CA SER A 386 -18.56 30.58 -6.30
C SER A 386 -19.04 29.29 -5.62
N GLY A 387 -19.67 29.43 -4.45
CA GLY A 387 -20.19 28.30 -3.67
C GLY A 387 -19.14 27.23 -3.39
N GLU A 388 -19.56 25.97 -3.47
CA GLU A 388 -18.71 24.81 -3.23
C GLU A 388 -17.46 24.76 -4.11
N GLN A 389 -17.54 25.21 -5.38
CA GLN A 389 -16.38 25.26 -6.28
C GLN A 389 -15.29 26.19 -5.73
N LYS A 390 -15.68 27.33 -5.15
CA LYS A 390 -14.73 28.29 -4.57
C LYS A 390 -14.04 27.70 -3.34
N ASP A 391 -14.79 27.03 -2.47
CA ASP A 391 -14.22 26.35 -1.30
C ASP A 391 -13.28 25.21 -1.71
N TYR A 392 -13.65 24.43 -2.73
CA TYR A 392 -12.80 23.37 -3.29
C TYR A 392 -11.49 23.92 -3.87
N ILE A 393 -11.55 24.94 -4.73
CA ILE A 393 -10.35 25.57 -5.29
C ILE A 393 -9.50 26.19 -4.18
N THR A 394 -10.12 26.78 -3.16
CA THR A 394 -9.40 27.34 -2.02
C THR A 394 -8.63 26.25 -1.26
N ALA A 395 -9.25 25.09 -1.03
CA ALA A 395 -8.56 23.93 -0.44
C ALA A 395 -7.45 23.40 -1.35
N ALA A 396 -7.66 23.34 -2.66
CA ALA A 396 -6.67 22.92 -3.64
C ALA A 396 -5.42 23.83 -3.63
N ILE A 397 -5.61 25.15 -3.62
CA ILE A 397 -4.51 26.12 -3.51
C ILE A 397 -3.75 25.92 -2.20
N ALA A 398 -4.46 25.84 -1.07
CA ALA A 398 -3.81 25.66 0.23
C ALA A 398 -2.92 24.39 0.24
N GLN A 399 -3.40 23.28 -0.34
CA GLN A 399 -2.61 22.06 -0.44
C GLN A 399 -1.34 22.24 -1.27
N LEU A 400 -1.43 22.90 -2.43
CA LEU A 400 -0.26 23.20 -3.27
C LEU A 400 0.77 24.06 -2.52
N CYS A 401 0.33 25.04 -1.72
CA CYS A 401 1.23 25.81 -0.88
C CYS A 401 1.98 24.91 0.13
N PHE A 402 1.31 23.93 0.76
CA PHE A 402 1.98 23.00 1.69
C PHE A 402 2.95 22.05 0.99
N ILE A 403 2.62 21.57 -0.22
CA ILE A 403 3.54 20.76 -1.03
C ILE A 403 4.77 21.60 -1.41
N GLY A 404 4.57 22.87 -1.76
CA GLY A 404 5.63 23.83 -2.08
C GLY A 404 6.32 24.47 -0.87
N ASP A 405 6.11 23.96 0.35
CA ASP A 405 6.68 24.47 1.61
C ASP A 405 6.38 25.97 1.94
N ASP A 406 5.28 26.52 1.44
CA ASP A 406 4.78 27.88 1.77
C ASP A 406 3.66 27.82 2.81
N ALA A 407 4.04 27.62 4.08
CA ALA A 407 3.08 27.44 5.17
C ALA A 407 2.22 28.68 5.46
N GLU A 408 2.76 29.89 5.29
CA GLU A 408 2.04 31.15 5.53
C GLU A 408 0.94 31.37 4.49
N LEU A 409 1.26 31.19 3.20
CA LEU A 409 0.27 31.30 2.13
C LEU A 409 -0.77 30.18 2.23
N GLY A 410 -0.33 28.95 2.55
CA GLY A 410 -1.21 27.81 2.81
C GLY A 410 -2.22 28.13 3.91
N LYS A 411 -1.76 28.62 5.07
CA LYS A 411 -2.61 29.04 6.20
C LYS A 411 -3.60 30.14 5.80
N LYS A 412 -3.16 31.12 5.02
CA LYS A 412 -4.05 32.18 4.50
C LYS A 412 -5.21 31.58 3.70
N TYR A 413 -4.94 30.67 2.76
CA TYR A 413 -6.00 30.04 1.96
C TYR A 413 -6.85 29.07 2.78
N THR A 414 -6.28 28.26 3.68
CA THR A 414 -7.04 27.39 4.59
C THR A 414 -8.04 28.17 5.42
N ASN A 415 -7.67 29.36 5.92
CA ASN A 415 -8.57 30.25 6.67
C ASN A 415 -9.68 30.87 5.81
N MET A 416 -9.52 30.92 4.49
CA MET A 416 -10.54 31.41 3.56
C MET A 416 -11.61 30.36 3.20
N ILE A 417 -11.41 29.08 3.55
CA ILE A 417 -12.41 28.02 3.33
C ILE A 417 -13.61 28.30 4.25
N SER A 418 -14.80 28.42 3.64
CA SER A 418 -16.06 28.70 4.34
C SER A 418 -16.34 27.70 5.46
N ALA A 419 -16.94 28.15 6.56
CA ALA A 419 -17.42 27.26 7.62
C ALA A 419 -18.61 26.36 7.17
N ASN A 420 -19.29 26.74 6.08
CA ASN A 420 -20.41 25.98 5.52
C ASN A 420 -20.01 25.10 4.33
N ALA A 421 -18.71 24.98 4.01
CA ALA A 421 -18.27 24.04 2.99
C ALA A 421 -18.67 22.60 3.37
N ASN A 422 -18.81 21.72 2.39
CA ASN A 422 -19.23 20.34 2.62
C ASN A 422 -18.26 19.58 3.56
N THR A 423 -18.71 18.46 4.12
CA THR A 423 -17.95 17.66 5.09
C THR A 423 -16.56 17.25 4.59
N SER A 424 -16.43 16.88 3.32
CA SER A 424 -15.14 16.47 2.73
C SER A 424 -14.16 17.65 2.65
N ILE A 425 -14.64 18.84 2.28
CA ILE A 425 -13.80 20.06 2.24
C ILE A 425 -13.43 20.51 3.66
N GLN A 426 -14.32 20.39 4.65
CA GLN A 426 -13.98 20.67 6.07
C GLN A 426 -12.93 19.70 6.60
N MET A 427 -13.03 18.42 6.26
CA MET A 427 -12.00 17.43 6.59
C MET A 427 -10.65 17.83 5.99
N GLN A 428 -10.63 18.20 4.70
CA GLN A 428 -9.39 18.67 4.06
C GLN A 428 -8.82 19.93 4.74
N LYS A 429 -9.68 20.85 5.17
CA LYS A 429 -9.28 22.03 5.94
C LYS A 429 -8.57 21.63 7.24
N ASN A 430 -9.07 20.63 7.97
CA ASN A 430 -8.42 20.15 9.20
C ASN A 430 -7.07 19.50 8.93
N ILE A 431 -6.94 18.72 7.85
CA ILE A 431 -5.63 18.19 7.41
C ILE A 431 -4.65 19.34 7.20
N GLN A 432 -5.06 20.40 6.51
CA GLN A 432 -4.22 21.56 6.24
C GLN A 432 -3.85 22.34 7.50
N LEU A 433 -4.79 22.52 8.43
CA LEU A 433 -4.49 23.13 9.73
C LEU A 433 -3.51 22.30 10.55
N ALA A 434 -3.56 20.97 10.44
CA ALA A 434 -2.54 20.09 11.03
C ALA A 434 -1.17 20.33 10.38
N LEU A 435 -1.09 20.40 9.04
CA LEU A 435 0.16 20.71 8.32
C LEU A 435 0.74 22.08 8.70
N VAL A 436 -0.10 23.11 8.88
CA VAL A 436 0.33 24.42 9.41
C VAL A 436 0.98 24.24 10.78
N SER A 437 0.28 23.56 11.69
CA SER A 437 0.74 23.39 13.08
C SER A 437 2.05 22.60 13.14
N LEU A 438 2.17 21.54 12.32
CA LEU A 438 3.40 20.73 12.20
C LEU A 438 4.61 21.53 11.71
N LYS A 439 4.41 22.51 10.83
CA LYS A 439 5.49 23.34 10.26
C LYS A 439 5.84 24.56 11.11
N GLN A 440 4.86 25.18 11.77
CA GLN A 440 5.01 26.52 12.36
C GLN A 440 5.05 26.55 13.88
N ASP A 441 4.42 25.57 14.55
CA ASP A 441 4.24 25.61 16.01
C ASP A 441 5.30 24.77 16.75
N ASP A 442 5.44 25.03 18.06
CA ASP A 442 6.24 24.22 18.96
C ASP A 442 5.48 22.92 19.32
N LEU A 443 5.96 21.80 18.78
CA LEU A 443 5.30 20.50 18.94
C LEU A 443 5.45 19.91 20.35
N LYS A 444 6.27 20.52 21.22
CA LYS A 444 6.36 20.17 22.64
C LYS A 444 5.27 20.83 23.48
N ASN A 445 4.55 21.80 22.94
CA ASN A 445 3.48 22.49 23.64
C ASN A 445 2.22 21.63 23.68
N GLU A 446 1.75 21.31 24.88
CA GLU A 446 0.55 20.50 25.09
C GLU A 446 -0.70 21.06 24.40
N LYS A 447 -0.85 22.39 24.31
CA LYS A 447 -1.99 23.01 23.59
C LYS A 447 -1.93 22.76 22.08
N VAL A 448 -0.73 22.73 21.51
CA VAL A 448 -0.51 22.43 20.09
C VAL A 448 -0.80 20.95 19.85
N GLN A 449 -0.33 20.08 20.74
CA GLN A 449 -0.61 18.63 20.68
C GLN A 449 -2.11 18.33 20.78
N ASP A 450 -2.82 18.96 21.71
CA ASP A 450 -4.28 18.84 21.83
C ASP A 450 -5.01 19.33 20.58
N GLN A 451 -4.48 20.36 19.92
CA GLN A 451 -5.03 20.87 18.67
C GLN A 451 -4.76 19.93 17.50
N LEU A 452 -3.56 19.35 17.40
CA LEU A 452 -3.24 18.30 16.43
C LEU A 452 -4.13 17.07 16.61
N PHE A 453 -4.36 16.63 17.85
CA PHE A 453 -5.30 15.56 18.15
C PHE A 453 -6.68 15.83 17.55
N LYS A 454 -7.25 17.02 17.77
CA LYS A 454 -8.56 17.38 17.20
C LYS A 454 -8.57 17.33 15.67
N TYR A 455 -7.49 17.75 15.02
CA TYR A 455 -7.38 17.68 13.57
C TYR A 455 -7.30 16.23 13.08
N PHE A 456 -6.48 15.39 13.72
CA PHE A 456 -6.35 13.97 13.36
C PHE A 456 -7.67 13.21 13.58
N ASP A 457 -8.33 13.42 14.73
CA ASP A 457 -9.60 12.80 15.08
C ASP A 457 -10.74 13.21 14.14
N SER A 458 -10.71 14.45 13.62
CA SER A 458 -11.70 14.90 12.63
C SER A 458 -11.63 14.15 11.30
N VAL A 459 -10.50 13.52 10.99
CA VAL A 459 -10.31 12.65 9.83
C VAL A 459 -10.61 11.21 10.22
N GLU A 460 -10.06 10.74 11.34
CA GLU A 460 -10.21 9.34 11.78
C GLU A 460 -11.64 8.95 12.11
N SER A 461 -12.44 9.87 12.69
CA SER A 461 -13.86 9.65 12.96
C SER A 461 -14.74 9.47 11.71
N LEU A 462 -14.22 9.79 10.52
CA LEU A 462 -14.91 9.59 9.24
C LEU A 462 -14.57 8.25 8.57
N VAL A 463 -13.53 7.55 9.03
CA VAL A 463 -13.04 6.31 8.41
C VAL A 463 -14.10 5.21 8.39
N GLU A 464 -14.93 5.08 9.43
CA GLU A 464 -16.02 4.08 9.46
C GLU A 464 -17.03 4.25 8.31
N LYS A 465 -17.13 5.46 7.73
CA LYS A 465 -18.01 5.76 6.60
C LYS A 465 -17.30 5.72 5.25
N ASP A 466 -15.99 5.98 5.24
CA ASP A 466 -15.15 5.98 4.04
C ASP A 466 -13.76 5.42 4.37
N ASN A 467 -13.60 4.12 4.15
CA ASN A 467 -12.32 3.43 4.30
C ASN A 467 -11.24 4.01 3.37
N GLY A 468 -11.62 4.71 2.30
CA GLY A 468 -10.67 5.42 1.44
C GLY A 468 -9.83 6.47 2.19
N LEU A 469 -10.25 6.90 3.37
CA LEU A 469 -9.51 7.85 4.21
C LEU A 469 -8.29 7.24 4.92
N PHE A 470 -8.12 5.92 4.91
CA PHE A 470 -6.91 5.26 5.42
C PHE A 470 -5.64 5.81 4.76
N LYS A 471 -5.68 6.06 3.44
CA LYS A 471 -4.55 6.64 2.70
C LYS A 471 -4.22 8.07 3.13
N ASN A 472 -5.23 8.88 3.46
CA ASN A 472 -5.00 10.24 4.00
C ASN A 472 -4.34 10.18 5.37
N LEU A 473 -4.82 9.31 6.26
CA LEU A 473 -4.24 9.13 7.59
C LEU A 473 -2.82 8.58 7.53
N TYR A 474 -2.56 7.59 6.67
CA TYR A 474 -1.23 7.09 6.36
C TYR A 474 -0.29 8.26 6.04
N SER A 475 -0.67 9.06 5.04
CA SER A 475 0.18 10.16 4.58
C SER A 475 0.36 11.24 5.64
N LEU A 476 -0.69 11.57 6.39
CA LEU A 476 -0.68 12.59 7.44
C LEU A 476 0.24 12.19 8.59
N TYR A 477 0.15 10.94 9.06
CA TYR A 477 1.00 10.45 10.14
C TYR A 477 2.45 10.28 9.70
N ARG A 478 2.69 9.90 8.44
CA ARG A 478 4.05 9.84 7.86
C ARG A 478 4.73 11.21 7.92
N ILE A 479 4.02 12.25 7.50
CA ILE A 479 4.51 13.64 7.54
C ILE A 479 4.67 14.13 8.98
N ALA A 480 3.66 13.90 9.83
CA ALA A 480 3.72 14.28 11.23
C ALA A 480 4.90 13.63 11.95
N SER A 481 5.12 12.32 11.74
CA SER A 481 6.29 11.61 12.27
C SER A 481 7.61 12.30 11.88
N ALA A 482 7.77 12.65 10.59
CA ALA A 482 8.98 13.32 10.12
C ALA A 482 9.17 14.69 10.78
N ASP A 483 8.11 15.48 10.96
CA ASP A 483 8.20 16.81 11.56
C ASP A 483 8.46 16.76 13.08
N PHE A 484 7.87 15.81 13.82
CA PHE A 484 8.25 15.54 15.22
C PHE A 484 9.71 15.09 15.35
N ALA A 485 10.19 14.25 14.42
CA ALA A 485 11.59 13.81 14.40
C ALA A 485 12.56 14.98 14.17
N LYS A 486 12.24 15.92 13.26
CA LYS A 486 13.05 17.14 13.04
C LYS A 486 13.16 18.01 14.29
N GLN A 487 12.15 18.03 15.17
CA GLN A 487 12.18 18.74 16.45
C GLN A 487 12.83 17.94 17.59
N GLY A 488 13.33 16.74 17.31
CA GLY A 488 14.01 15.87 18.27
C GLY A 488 13.09 15.07 19.19
N ASP A 489 11.78 15.00 18.90
CA ASP A 489 10.84 14.14 19.63
C ASP A 489 10.69 12.79 18.91
N ARG A 490 11.67 11.91 19.14
CA ARG A 490 11.71 10.57 18.53
C ARG A 490 10.64 9.63 19.06
N VAL A 491 10.15 9.86 20.27
CA VAL A 491 9.11 9.02 20.90
C VAL A 491 7.79 9.23 20.17
N THR A 492 7.34 10.48 20.05
CA THR A 492 6.12 10.81 19.32
C THR A 492 6.24 10.46 17.83
N ALA A 493 7.40 10.74 17.23
CA ALA A 493 7.67 10.39 15.84
C ALA A 493 7.50 8.88 15.59
N GLY A 494 8.11 8.02 16.42
CA GLY A 494 8.00 6.57 16.26
C GLY A 494 6.57 6.05 16.41
N LEU A 495 5.81 6.58 17.37
CA LEU A 495 4.41 6.19 17.55
C LEU A 495 3.52 6.63 16.37
N LEU A 496 3.75 7.83 15.82
CA LEU A 496 3.06 8.30 14.61
C LEU A 496 3.49 7.49 13.37
N MET A 497 4.75 7.10 13.26
CA MET A 497 5.22 6.23 12.18
C MET A 497 4.53 4.86 12.22
N MET A 498 4.40 4.27 13.41
CA MET A 498 3.62 3.03 13.59
C MET A 498 2.14 3.24 13.25
N LYS A 499 1.54 4.37 13.65
CA LYS A 499 0.17 4.70 13.23
C LYS A 499 0.04 4.80 11.72
N SER A 500 1.02 5.41 11.05
CA SER A 500 1.06 5.45 9.59
C SER A 500 1.01 4.03 9.03
N ASP A 501 1.89 3.15 9.50
CA ASP A 501 1.98 1.77 9.03
C ASP A 501 0.67 0.97 9.22
N LEU A 502 -0.01 1.15 10.35
CA LEU A 502 -1.34 0.57 10.61
C LEU A 502 -2.44 1.05 9.64
N LYS A 503 -2.20 2.11 8.86
CA LYS A 503 -3.15 2.70 7.90
C LYS A 503 -2.69 2.53 6.44
N ASN A 504 -1.57 1.81 6.22
CA ASN A 504 -0.88 1.70 4.94
C ASN A 504 -1.72 0.98 3.85
N GLU A 505 -2.51 -0.01 4.24
CA GLU A 505 -3.33 -0.82 3.34
C GLU A 505 -4.80 -0.64 3.68
N GLY A 506 -5.57 0.05 2.83
CA GLY A 506 -7.01 0.31 3.00
C GLY A 506 -7.93 -0.93 3.00
N GLY A 507 -7.45 -2.09 3.43
CA GLY A 507 -8.20 -3.34 3.56
C GLY A 507 -7.49 -4.30 4.53
N TYR A 508 -8.29 -5.09 5.24
CA TYR A 508 -7.88 -6.17 6.14
C TYR A 508 -6.83 -7.09 5.48
N PHE A 509 -5.55 -6.84 5.73
CA PHE A 509 -4.59 -7.93 5.83
C PHE A 509 -4.44 -8.25 7.32
N ASP A 510 -4.88 -9.45 7.66
CA ASP A 510 -4.70 -10.08 8.97
C ASP A 510 -3.21 -10.47 9.13
N TYR A 511 -2.33 -9.48 9.10
CA TYR A 511 -1.04 -9.62 9.76
C TYR A 511 -1.36 -9.49 11.24
N GLY A 512 -1.54 -10.66 11.87
CA GLY A 512 -1.89 -10.77 13.28
C GLY A 512 -1.06 -9.82 14.14
N SER A 513 -1.68 -9.32 15.21
CA SER A 513 -1.11 -8.50 16.30
C SER A 513 0.38 -8.14 16.13
N PRO A 514 0.75 -6.83 16.06
CA PRO A 514 2.13 -6.40 15.83
C PRO A 514 3.10 -7.27 16.63
N TYR A 515 3.99 -7.96 15.92
CA TYR A 515 4.94 -8.85 16.57
C TYR A 515 6.05 -8.03 17.23
N PHE A 516 6.89 -8.68 18.02
CA PHE A 516 7.91 -8.03 18.86
C PHE A 516 8.69 -6.90 18.17
N TYR A 517 9.23 -7.15 16.97
CA TYR A 517 10.11 -6.19 16.30
C TYR A 517 9.34 -4.97 15.77
N THR A 518 8.06 -5.10 15.42
CA THR A 518 7.23 -3.97 14.97
C THR A 518 7.15 -2.86 16.03
N TYR A 519 7.07 -3.21 17.32
CA TYR A 519 7.00 -2.22 18.41
C TYR A 519 8.28 -1.44 18.65
N ILE A 520 9.42 -1.98 18.21
CA ILE A 520 10.73 -1.39 18.49
C ILE A 520 11.48 -0.97 17.23
N GLY A 521 11.01 -1.35 16.04
CA GLY A 521 11.74 -1.18 14.77
C GLY A 521 12.14 0.25 14.44
N TYR A 522 11.22 1.20 14.56
CA TYR A 522 11.55 2.63 14.40
C TYR A 522 12.59 3.09 15.43
N PHE A 523 12.41 2.69 16.69
CA PHE A 523 13.27 3.09 17.80
C PHE A 523 14.66 2.43 17.69
N ASP A 524 14.76 1.22 17.17
CA ASP A 524 16.02 0.51 16.96
C ASP A 524 16.99 1.27 16.05
N ARG A 525 16.43 2.02 15.09
CA ARG A 525 17.17 2.83 14.10
C ARG A 525 17.55 4.22 14.59
N SER A 526 16.80 4.77 15.54
CA SER A 526 16.84 6.22 15.80
C SER A 526 16.92 6.61 17.27
N ALA A 527 16.49 5.75 18.20
CA ALA A 527 16.35 6.08 19.60
C ALA A 527 17.67 6.06 20.37
N THR A 528 17.75 6.93 21.36
CA THR A 528 18.76 6.93 22.42
C THR A 528 18.24 6.20 23.67
N VAL A 529 19.10 6.01 24.68
CA VAL A 529 18.68 5.45 25.97
C VAL A 529 17.61 6.32 26.61
N GLU A 530 17.76 7.64 26.53
CA GLU A 530 16.84 8.63 27.09
C GLU A 530 15.50 8.64 26.36
N ASP A 531 15.50 8.39 25.04
CA ASP A 531 14.26 8.18 24.26
C ASP A 531 13.49 6.97 24.76
N MET A 532 14.18 5.86 25.05
CA MET A 532 13.55 4.65 25.59
C MET A 532 12.97 4.88 26.99
N ASP A 533 13.65 5.66 27.84
CA ASP A 533 13.12 6.04 29.15
C ASP A 533 11.85 6.89 29.04
N ARG A 534 11.82 7.84 28.11
CA ARG A 534 10.62 8.64 27.82
C ARG A 534 9.47 7.79 27.29
N LEU A 535 9.74 6.85 26.38
CA LEU A 535 8.71 5.94 25.84
C LEU A 535 8.13 5.02 26.93
N MET A 536 8.96 4.46 27.80
CA MET A 536 8.52 3.65 28.93
C MET A 536 7.72 4.47 29.96
N ALA A 537 8.15 5.70 30.25
CA ALA A 537 7.40 6.61 31.11
C ALA A 537 6.03 6.94 30.53
N LEU A 538 5.96 7.23 29.22
CA LEU A 538 4.70 7.44 28.51
C LEU A 538 3.81 6.19 28.56
N GLN A 539 4.36 4.99 28.39
CA GLN A 539 3.61 3.73 28.51
C GLN A 539 2.92 3.62 29.86
N GLN A 540 3.65 3.88 30.94
CA GLN A 540 3.18 3.72 32.32
C GLN A 540 2.31 4.87 32.83
N LYS A 541 2.35 6.04 32.18
CA LYS A 541 1.57 7.22 32.58
C LYS A 541 0.07 6.90 32.63
N GLU A 542 -0.58 7.10 33.77
CA GLU A 542 -2.03 6.85 33.93
C GLU A 542 -2.86 8.03 33.40
N ASP A 543 -2.41 9.26 33.64
CA ASP A 543 -3.08 10.52 33.30
C ASP A 543 -2.64 11.07 31.94
N LYS A 544 -2.67 10.22 30.92
CA LYS A 544 -2.33 10.63 29.54
C LYS A 544 -3.24 11.77 29.04
N THR A 545 -2.65 12.75 28.37
CA THR A 545 -3.38 13.79 27.63
C THR A 545 -4.19 13.16 26.49
N PRO A 546 -5.19 13.85 25.90
CA PRO A 546 -5.91 13.35 24.73
C PRO A 546 -4.97 12.95 23.58
N PHE A 547 -3.98 13.79 23.28
CA PHE A 547 -2.98 13.49 22.25
C PHE A 547 -2.12 12.26 22.58
N GLU A 548 -1.64 12.14 23.82
CA GLU A 548 -0.88 10.97 24.26
C GLU A 548 -1.71 9.68 24.18
N LYS A 549 -2.96 9.71 24.64
CA LYS A 549 -3.89 8.57 24.51
C LYS A 549 -4.06 8.18 23.04
N TYR A 550 -4.22 9.19 22.19
CA TYR A 550 -4.40 9.00 20.77
C TYR A 550 -3.19 8.31 20.13
N ILE A 551 -1.99 8.88 20.27
CA ILE A 551 -0.78 8.34 19.63
C ILE A 551 -0.39 6.97 20.18
N CYS A 552 -0.67 6.65 21.45
CA CYS A 552 -0.39 5.34 22.06
C CYS A 552 -1.38 4.25 21.66
N SER A 553 -2.60 4.60 21.24
CA SER A 553 -3.64 3.63 20.90
C SER A 553 -3.21 2.76 19.71
N GLY A 554 -3.04 1.45 19.94
CA GLY A 554 -2.64 0.47 18.94
C GLY A 554 -1.14 0.44 18.60
N THR A 555 -0.32 1.32 19.19
CA THR A 555 1.11 1.48 18.82
C THR A 555 2.07 1.22 19.97
N ILE A 556 1.57 1.23 21.21
CA ILE A 556 2.39 0.94 22.39
C ILE A 556 2.35 -0.55 22.71
N ALA A 557 3.52 -1.13 23.00
CA ALA A 557 3.61 -2.53 23.38
C ALA A 557 2.86 -2.78 24.69
N SER A 558 2.23 -3.95 24.82
CA SER A 558 1.62 -4.36 26.10
C SER A 558 2.68 -4.75 27.14
N ASN A 559 3.84 -5.24 26.70
CA ASN A 559 4.95 -5.64 27.55
C ASN A 559 6.07 -4.60 27.53
N ILE A 560 6.23 -3.84 28.62
CA ILE A 560 7.30 -2.85 28.80
C ILE A 560 8.72 -3.41 28.60
N ASN A 561 8.90 -4.72 28.80
CA ASN A 561 10.21 -5.34 28.65
C ASN A 561 10.70 -5.36 27.20
N TYR A 562 9.83 -5.11 26.20
CA TYR A 562 10.26 -4.92 24.80
C TYR A 562 11.12 -3.66 24.68
N TYR A 563 10.71 -2.58 25.36
CA TYR A 563 11.45 -1.32 25.40
C TYR A 563 12.70 -1.41 26.28
N LYS A 564 12.65 -2.16 27.40
CA LYS A 564 13.85 -2.43 28.20
C LYS A 564 14.89 -3.22 27.43
N ASP A 565 14.47 -4.19 26.63
CA ASP A 565 15.36 -4.97 25.79
C ASP A 565 16.08 -4.07 24.76
N LEU A 566 15.35 -3.18 24.09
CA LEU A 566 15.97 -2.21 23.20
C LEU A 566 16.88 -1.23 23.94
N LYS A 567 16.47 -0.69 25.10
CA LYS A 567 17.31 0.18 25.94
C LYS A 567 18.64 -0.49 26.31
N GLY A 568 18.58 -1.72 26.79
CA GLY A 568 19.78 -2.49 27.16
C GLY A 568 20.66 -2.79 25.94
N THR A 569 20.05 -3.06 24.79
CA THR A 569 20.77 -3.30 23.53
C THR A 569 21.47 -2.03 23.03
N ILE A 570 20.82 -0.87 23.06
CA ILE A 570 21.44 0.44 22.75
C ILE A 570 22.61 0.71 23.69
N ALA A 571 22.44 0.50 25.00
CA ALA A 571 23.52 0.65 25.98
C ALA A 571 24.71 -0.28 25.67
N PHE A 572 24.45 -1.54 25.29
CA PHE A 572 25.49 -2.50 24.91
C PHE A 572 26.19 -2.13 23.60
N ARG A 573 25.45 -1.65 22.58
CA ARG A 573 26.00 -1.08 21.34
C ARG A 573 26.94 0.09 21.63
N ASN A 574 26.64 0.89 22.65
CA ASN A 574 27.47 2.00 23.11
C ASN A 574 28.59 1.58 24.08
N ASN A 575 28.80 0.28 24.30
CA ASN A 575 29.76 -0.28 25.26
C ASN A 575 29.55 0.14 26.73
N ASN A 576 28.35 0.58 27.10
CA ASN A 576 27.95 0.83 28.49
C ASN A 576 27.44 -0.49 29.11
N LEU A 577 28.37 -1.32 29.58
CA LEU A 577 28.08 -2.68 30.05
C LEU A 577 27.24 -2.67 31.32
N GLU A 578 27.52 -1.72 32.22
CA GLU A 578 26.85 -1.57 33.51
C GLU A 578 25.36 -1.25 33.32
N LEU A 579 25.04 -0.22 32.52
CA LEU A 579 23.64 0.13 32.22
C LEU A 579 22.90 -0.99 31.49
N ALA A 580 23.56 -1.63 30.52
CA ALA A 580 22.97 -2.74 29.78
C ALA A 580 22.65 -3.92 30.71
N TYR A 581 23.57 -4.25 31.63
CA TYR A 581 23.38 -5.29 32.63
C TYR A 581 22.22 -4.95 33.57
N GLU A 582 22.23 -3.76 34.17
CA GLU A 582 21.16 -3.32 35.08
C GLU A 582 19.78 -3.36 34.40
N THR A 583 19.71 -2.95 33.14
CA THR A 583 18.46 -2.95 32.37
C THR A 583 17.97 -4.37 32.13
N PHE A 584 18.80 -5.26 31.58
CA PHE A 584 18.41 -6.65 31.30
C PHE A 584 18.16 -7.47 32.57
N ALA A 585 18.91 -7.24 33.65
CA ALA A 585 18.71 -7.91 34.93
C ALA A 585 17.40 -7.50 35.63
N SER A 586 16.81 -6.36 35.25
CA SER A 586 15.51 -5.91 35.74
C SER A 586 14.30 -6.56 35.04
N MET A 587 14.54 -7.41 34.04
CA MET A 587 13.51 -8.10 33.26
C MET A 587 13.25 -9.51 33.82
N PRO A 588 12.06 -10.09 33.60
CA PRO A 588 11.78 -11.48 33.99
C PRO A 588 12.81 -12.47 33.38
N GLU A 589 13.25 -13.45 34.16
CA GLU A 589 14.26 -14.43 33.71
C GLU A 589 13.80 -15.23 32.48
N ASP A 590 12.50 -15.53 32.40
CA ASP A 590 11.87 -16.29 31.30
C ASP A 590 11.55 -15.44 30.06
N PHE A 591 11.87 -14.14 30.08
CA PHE A 591 11.61 -13.25 28.95
C PHE A 591 12.24 -13.76 27.65
N TRP A 592 13.52 -14.14 27.70
CA TRP A 592 14.32 -14.58 26.56
C TRP A 592 13.89 -15.96 26.01
N GLU A 593 13.19 -16.74 26.81
CA GLU A 593 12.65 -18.04 26.42
C GLU A 593 11.28 -17.91 25.74
N LYS A 594 10.48 -16.91 26.17
CA LYS A 594 9.08 -16.73 25.76
C LYS A 594 8.87 -15.68 24.68
N ASN A 595 9.80 -14.76 24.48
CA ASN A 595 9.63 -13.61 23.60
C ASN A 595 10.67 -13.64 22.48
N TYR A 596 10.20 -13.37 21.26
CA TYR A 596 11.00 -13.27 20.04
C TYR A 596 11.88 -14.52 19.78
N GLU A 597 12.85 -14.40 18.87
CA GLU A 597 13.69 -15.52 18.43
C GLU A 597 14.89 -15.81 19.36
N TYR A 598 14.95 -15.17 20.53
CA TYR A 598 16.10 -15.28 21.44
C TYR A 598 16.45 -16.71 21.82
N LYS A 599 15.45 -17.55 22.11
CA LYS A 599 15.65 -18.97 22.37
C LYS A 599 16.38 -19.69 21.24
N ASN A 600 16.18 -19.29 19.98
CA ASN A 600 16.76 -19.97 18.83
C ASN A 600 18.19 -19.51 18.53
N TYR A 601 18.60 -18.33 18.99
CA TYR A 601 19.92 -17.75 18.69
C TYR A 601 20.82 -17.52 19.92
N LEU A 602 20.30 -17.54 21.16
CA LEU A 602 21.08 -17.46 22.40
C LEU A 602 21.25 -18.86 23.02
N ASN A 603 21.74 -19.81 22.21
CA ASN A 603 21.74 -21.24 22.53
C ASN A 603 23.10 -21.94 22.32
N GLU A 604 24.13 -21.19 21.95
CA GLU A 604 25.50 -21.66 21.81
C GLU A 604 26.43 -20.91 22.77
N ASN A 605 27.58 -21.51 23.10
CA ASN A 605 28.52 -20.88 24.02
C ASN A 605 29.21 -19.67 23.35
N PRO A 606 28.96 -18.43 23.81
CA PRO A 606 29.51 -17.25 23.17
C PRO A 606 30.99 -17.01 23.54
N PHE A 607 31.57 -17.81 24.44
CA PHE A 607 32.97 -17.71 24.86
C PHE A 607 33.89 -18.71 24.13
N LEU A 608 33.41 -19.36 23.07
CA LEU A 608 34.18 -20.25 22.19
C LEU A 608 34.20 -19.68 20.76
N PRO A 609 35.29 -19.82 19.99
CA PRO A 609 35.37 -19.27 18.63
C PRO A 609 34.47 -20.07 17.66
N LYS A 610 33.23 -19.60 17.41
CA LYS A 610 32.28 -20.24 16.48
C LYS A 610 32.91 -20.49 15.11
N ILE A 611 33.65 -19.52 14.59
CA ILE A 611 34.23 -19.59 13.24
C ILE A 611 35.21 -20.75 13.05
N LEU A 612 35.82 -21.22 14.14
CA LEU A 612 36.75 -22.35 14.11
C LEU A 612 36.04 -23.70 14.32
N GLN A 613 34.73 -23.72 14.59
CA GLN A 613 33.98 -24.95 14.81
C GLN A 613 33.36 -25.45 13.50
N ARG A 614 33.54 -26.74 13.23
CA ARG A 614 32.80 -27.42 12.16
C ARG A 614 31.33 -27.52 12.54
N TYR A 615 30.45 -27.62 11.55
CA TYR A 615 29.01 -27.70 11.78
C TYR A 615 28.64 -28.83 12.75
N GLU A 616 29.28 -29.99 12.63
CA GLU A 616 29.04 -31.17 13.49
C GLU A 616 29.59 -31.01 14.92
N GLU A 617 30.50 -30.07 15.15
CA GLU A 617 31.05 -29.78 16.48
C GLU A 617 30.19 -28.78 17.28
N ARG A 618 29.25 -28.09 16.60
CA ARG A 618 28.40 -27.06 17.23
C ARG A 618 27.38 -27.70 18.16
N LYS A 619 27.15 -27.04 19.30
CA LYS A 619 26.23 -27.51 20.34
C LYS A 619 25.25 -26.39 20.72
N PHE A 620 23.97 -26.62 20.43
CA PHE A 620 22.86 -25.68 20.67
C PHE A 620 22.18 -25.89 22.04
N ASN A 621 22.94 -26.38 23.02
CA ASN A 621 22.45 -26.69 24.37
C ASN A 621 22.99 -25.75 25.44
N TYR A 622 23.72 -24.70 25.07
CA TYR A 622 24.22 -23.68 25.98
C TYR A 622 23.23 -22.52 26.01
N ARG A 623 22.29 -22.54 26.95
CA ARG A 623 21.31 -21.46 27.12
C ARG A 623 21.89 -20.38 28.00
N PHE A 624 21.77 -19.13 27.55
CA PHE A 624 22.11 -17.97 28.35
C PHE A 624 21.16 -16.82 28.00
N ASN A 625 21.00 -15.88 28.93
CA ASN A 625 20.31 -14.64 28.64
C ASN A 625 21.26 -13.43 28.55
N LYS A 626 20.75 -12.29 28.05
CA LYS A 626 21.56 -11.08 27.85
C LYS A 626 22.18 -10.57 29.17
N ALA A 627 21.49 -10.71 30.31
CA ALA A 627 21.99 -10.26 31.61
C ALA A 627 23.17 -11.13 32.11
N GLU A 628 23.06 -12.45 32.03
CA GLU A 628 24.11 -13.40 32.39
C GLU A 628 25.37 -13.20 31.54
N PHE A 629 25.18 -13.00 30.24
CA PHE A 629 26.27 -12.70 29.32
C PHE A 629 27.02 -11.43 29.73
N LEU A 630 26.30 -10.33 30.01
CA LEU A 630 26.93 -9.08 30.43
C LEU A 630 27.60 -9.17 31.80
N ALA A 631 26.99 -9.86 32.77
CA ALA A 631 27.62 -10.11 34.07
C ALA A 631 28.97 -10.82 33.88
N LYS A 632 29.04 -11.78 32.95
CA LYS A 632 30.28 -12.47 32.61
C LYS A 632 31.29 -11.54 31.94
N LEU A 633 30.88 -10.67 31.00
CA LEU A 633 31.79 -9.69 30.39
C LEU A 633 32.38 -8.73 31.43
N ILE A 634 31.55 -8.20 32.33
CA ILE A 634 31.99 -7.30 33.42
C ILE A 634 33.01 -8.02 34.31
N GLN A 635 32.72 -9.27 34.70
CA GLN A 635 33.66 -10.09 35.48
C GLN A 635 35.01 -10.27 34.76
N LEU A 636 34.99 -10.67 33.49
CA LEU A 636 36.22 -10.93 32.71
C LEU A 636 37.03 -9.65 32.47
N LYS A 637 36.35 -8.53 32.25
CA LYS A 637 36.96 -7.19 32.11
C LYS A 637 37.64 -6.75 33.40
N LYS A 638 37.02 -7.02 34.56
CA LYS A 638 37.61 -6.76 35.88
C LYS A 638 38.83 -7.64 36.18
N GLN A 639 38.78 -8.92 35.81
CA GLN A 639 39.90 -9.86 36.00
C GLN A 639 41.12 -9.47 35.17
N ASN A 640 40.90 -9.04 33.93
CA ASN A 640 41.93 -8.54 33.01
C ASN A 640 43.20 -9.43 32.91
N THR A 641 43.05 -10.75 32.92
CA THR A 641 44.16 -11.70 32.70
C THR A 641 44.27 -12.04 31.22
N ALA A 642 45.34 -12.73 30.80
CA ALA A 642 45.46 -13.19 29.42
C ALA A 642 44.28 -14.09 29.01
N THR A 643 43.91 -15.05 29.86
CA THR A 643 42.76 -15.94 29.65
C THR A 643 41.43 -15.17 29.63
N SER A 644 41.24 -14.20 30.54
CA SER A 644 39.98 -13.44 30.57
C SER A 644 39.83 -12.52 29.34
N ASN A 645 40.92 -11.90 28.88
CA ASN A 645 40.92 -11.12 27.64
C ASN A 645 40.69 -12.03 26.41
N LEU A 646 41.22 -13.26 26.40
CA LEU A 646 40.94 -14.22 25.33
C LEU A 646 39.45 -14.59 25.28
N GLN A 647 38.82 -14.81 26.44
CA GLN A 647 37.38 -15.06 26.52
C GLN A 647 36.53 -13.85 26.13
N LEU A 648 36.92 -12.63 26.54
CA LEU A 648 36.27 -11.40 26.06
C LEU A 648 36.35 -11.30 24.54
N ALA A 649 37.50 -11.61 23.95
CA ALA A 649 37.67 -11.57 22.51
C ALA A 649 36.74 -12.55 21.78
N HIS A 650 36.59 -13.79 22.29
CA HIS A 650 35.60 -14.74 21.75
C HIS A 650 34.17 -14.20 21.86
N ALA A 651 33.81 -13.60 23.00
CA ALA A 651 32.48 -13.03 23.19
C ALA A 651 32.20 -11.88 22.22
N TYR A 652 33.13 -10.92 22.08
CA TYR A 652 32.99 -9.83 21.13
C TYR A 652 32.97 -10.30 19.66
N PHE A 653 33.67 -11.39 19.33
CA PHE A 653 33.58 -12.01 18.01
C PHE A 653 32.18 -12.59 17.80
N ASN A 654 31.64 -13.30 18.80
CA ASN A 654 30.37 -14.00 18.65
C ASN A 654 29.13 -13.11 18.67
N VAL A 655 29.23 -11.88 19.17
CA VAL A 655 28.14 -10.89 19.01
C VAL A 655 28.20 -10.14 17.68
N SER A 656 29.23 -10.36 16.86
CA SER A 656 29.32 -9.78 15.51
C SER A 656 28.39 -10.47 14.52
N TYR A 657 28.25 -9.89 13.32
CA TYR A 657 27.53 -10.47 12.18
C TYR A 657 28.02 -11.90 11.83
N GLN A 658 29.30 -12.20 12.04
CA GLN A 658 29.88 -13.53 11.80
C GLN A 658 29.61 -14.53 12.95
N GLY A 659 29.18 -14.02 14.09
CA GLY A 659 29.08 -14.73 15.36
C GLY A 659 27.82 -15.59 15.54
N ASN A 660 27.73 -16.28 16.68
CA ASN A 660 26.59 -17.14 17.04
C ASN A 660 25.66 -16.49 18.07
N SER A 661 25.88 -15.22 18.39
CA SER A 661 25.12 -14.46 19.38
C SER A 661 24.89 -13.02 18.90
N TRP A 662 24.71 -12.86 17.58
CA TRP A 662 24.44 -11.58 16.93
C TRP A 662 23.20 -10.88 17.50
N MET A 663 22.22 -11.63 18.01
CA MET A 663 21.02 -11.12 18.71
C MET A 663 21.32 -10.35 20.01
N MET A 664 22.57 -10.32 20.46
CA MET A 664 23.01 -9.39 21.50
C MET A 664 23.06 -7.93 21.01
N LEU A 665 23.23 -7.72 19.69
CA LEU A 665 23.41 -6.40 19.08
C LEU A 665 22.39 -6.06 17.99
N ALA A 666 21.76 -7.03 17.33
CA ALA A 666 20.79 -6.78 16.26
C ALA A 666 19.50 -7.59 16.46
N TYR A 667 18.43 -7.18 15.80
CA TYR A 667 17.13 -7.86 15.85
C TYR A 667 16.85 -8.67 14.58
N ASP A 668 17.43 -8.26 13.46
CA ASP A 668 17.49 -9.05 12.24
C ASP A 668 18.93 -9.48 11.93
N TRP A 669 19.11 -10.59 11.22
CA TRP A 669 20.45 -11.04 10.84
C TRP A 669 21.01 -10.11 9.76
N SER A 670 20.21 -9.78 8.75
CA SER A 670 20.58 -8.90 7.64
C SER A 670 19.57 -7.75 7.51
N SER A 671 20.07 -6.52 7.49
CA SER A 671 19.30 -5.32 7.14
C SER A 671 19.09 -5.22 5.63
N GLY A 672 17.97 -4.64 5.23
CA GLY A 672 17.64 -4.29 3.83
C GLY A 672 16.64 -5.22 3.14
N GLU A 673 16.24 -6.31 3.80
CA GLU A 673 15.34 -7.33 3.21
C GLU A 673 14.10 -7.61 4.08
N SER A 674 14.01 -6.99 5.27
CA SER A 674 12.89 -7.22 6.20
C SER A 674 11.74 -6.24 6.00
N TYR A 675 10.54 -6.63 6.43
CA TYR A 675 9.38 -5.73 6.54
C TYR A 675 9.72 -4.45 7.32
N VAL A 676 10.50 -4.61 8.40
CA VAL A 676 10.84 -3.50 9.30
C VAL A 676 11.80 -2.53 8.61
N ASP A 677 12.73 -3.01 7.79
CA ASP A 677 13.63 -2.15 7.00
C ASP A 677 12.89 -1.37 5.94
N TYR A 678 11.95 -2.02 5.26
CA TYR A 678 11.10 -1.33 4.31
C TYR A 678 10.27 -0.22 4.99
N THR A 679 9.59 -0.54 6.09
CA THR A 679 8.68 0.39 6.76
C THR A 679 9.42 1.55 7.42
N TYR A 680 10.53 1.27 8.11
CA TYR A 680 11.24 2.24 8.96
C TYR A 680 12.63 2.66 8.45
N GLY A 681 13.13 2.04 7.37
CA GLY A 681 14.38 2.38 6.69
C GLY A 681 15.45 1.31 6.88
N ASP A 682 16.40 1.22 5.95
CA ASP A 682 17.56 0.32 6.10
C ASP A 682 18.38 0.70 7.34
N ASN A 683 18.74 -0.30 8.17
CA ASN A 683 19.52 -0.10 9.39
C ASN A 683 21.04 -0.36 9.20
N THR A 684 21.49 -0.74 8.00
CA THR A 684 22.87 -1.15 7.69
C THR A 684 23.92 -0.12 8.14
N GLU A 685 23.68 1.17 7.89
CA GLU A 685 24.64 2.23 8.27
C GLU A 685 24.76 2.37 9.78
N ASN A 686 23.68 2.20 10.53
CA ASN A 686 23.72 2.20 11.99
C ASN A 686 24.48 0.96 12.50
N GLU A 687 24.23 -0.21 11.92
CA GLU A 687 24.87 -1.47 12.29
C GLU A 687 26.40 -1.43 12.13
N LYS A 688 26.90 -0.72 11.11
CA LYS A 688 28.34 -0.42 10.94
C LYS A 688 28.95 0.35 12.10
N THR A 689 28.16 1.07 12.90
CA THR A 689 28.65 1.82 14.06
C THR A 689 28.61 1.02 15.36
N TYR A 690 27.85 -0.08 15.42
CA TYR A 690 27.64 -0.84 16.66
C TYR A 690 28.95 -1.26 17.31
N GLN A 691 29.10 -0.93 18.60
CA GLN A 691 30.31 -1.15 19.39
C GLN A 691 31.59 -0.63 18.70
N LYS A 692 31.51 0.58 18.12
CA LYS A 692 32.61 1.21 17.37
C LYS A 692 33.01 0.40 16.14
N GLY A 693 32.03 -0.20 15.46
CA GLY A 693 32.20 -1.05 14.30
C GLY A 693 32.63 -2.49 14.61
N ASN A 694 32.39 -3.00 15.81
CA ASN A 694 32.67 -4.41 16.10
C ASN A 694 31.75 -5.35 15.29
N TYR A 695 30.50 -4.94 15.02
CA TYR A 695 29.51 -5.82 14.42
C TYR A 695 29.91 -6.35 13.04
N TYR A 696 30.40 -5.48 12.15
CA TYR A 696 30.93 -5.89 10.84
C TYR A 696 32.46 -5.99 10.78
N ASN A 697 33.19 -5.12 11.50
CA ASN A 697 34.65 -5.01 11.38
C ASN A 697 35.43 -5.71 12.50
N LEU A 698 34.77 -6.36 13.46
CA LEU A 698 35.41 -7.15 14.55
C LEU A 698 36.43 -6.35 15.38
N LYS A 699 36.32 -5.01 15.41
CA LYS A 699 37.31 -4.12 16.04
C LYS A 699 37.54 -4.40 17.52
N MET A 700 36.48 -4.65 18.30
CA MET A 700 36.60 -4.94 19.73
C MET A 700 37.14 -6.35 19.96
N ALA A 701 36.70 -7.34 19.17
CA ALA A 701 37.22 -8.70 19.23
C ALA A 701 38.74 -8.72 19.01
N LYS A 702 39.21 -8.09 17.93
CA LYS A 702 40.64 -7.95 17.62
C LYS A 702 41.42 -7.29 18.75
N PHE A 703 40.93 -6.17 19.29
CA PHE A 703 41.57 -5.47 20.41
C PHE A 703 41.82 -6.40 21.60
N TYR A 704 40.83 -7.21 21.99
CA TYR A 704 40.99 -8.14 23.09
C TYR A 704 41.88 -9.35 22.76
N TYR A 705 41.90 -9.84 21.51
CA TYR A 705 42.86 -10.87 21.09
C TYR A 705 44.29 -10.36 21.13
N GLU A 706 44.56 -9.16 20.62
CA GLU A 706 45.90 -8.53 20.67
C GLU A 706 46.37 -8.34 22.11
N LYS A 707 45.45 -7.92 22.99
CA LYS A 707 45.71 -7.80 24.42
C LYS A 707 46.02 -9.15 25.07
N ALA A 708 45.24 -10.20 24.77
CA ALA A 708 45.51 -11.55 25.26
C ALA A 708 46.86 -12.09 24.75
N LEU A 709 47.18 -11.88 23.47
CA LEU A 709 48.45 -12.26 22.83
C LEU A 709 49.65 -11.61 23.54
N LYS A 710 49.55 -10.32 23.84
CA LYS A 710 50.59 -9.54 24.54
C LYS A 710 50.78 -9.99 25.99
N MET A 711 49.68 -10.26 26.70
CA MET A 711 49.71 -10.58 28.13
C MET A 711 50.03 -12.05 28.43
N SER A 712 49.70 -12.97 27.53
CA SER A 712 49.86 -14.40 27.80
C SER A 712 51.33 -14.80 27.87
N LYS A 713 51.63 -15.79 28.72
CA LYS A 713 52.87 -16.58 28.68
C LYS A 713 52.63 -17.99 28.14
N ASN A 714 51.37 -18.40 28.00
CA ASN A 714 50.98 -19.71 27.51
C ASN A 714 51.03 -19.72 25.98
N ARG A 715 51.89 -20.57 25.41
CA ARG A 715 52.04 -20.68 23.95
C ARG A 715 50.74 -21.07 23.24
N ASN A 716 49.87 -21.86 23.88
CA ASN A 716 48.60 -22.27 23.29
C ASN A 716 47.58 -21.13 23.22
N GLU A 717 47.51 -20.29 24.25
CA GLU A 717 46.68 -19.08 24.25
C GLU A 717 47.17 -18.08 23.21
N LYS A 718 48.49 -17.90 23.08
CA LYS A 718 49.08 -17.07 22.01
C LYS A 718 48.77 -17.60 20.62
N ALA A 719 48.80 -18.93 20.43
CA ALA A 719 48.42 -19.56 19.18
C ALA A 719 46.95 -19.25 18.82
N MET A 720 46.03 -19.41 19.78
CA MET A 720 44.61 -19.10 19.60
C MET A 720 44.39 -17.61 19.28
N ALA A 721 45.01 -16.72 20.05
CA ALA A 721 44.89 -15.29 19.81
C ALA A 721 45.44 -14.88 18.43
N SER A 722 46.58 -15.45 18.00
CA SER A 722 47.15 -15.17 16.68
C SER A 722 46.24 -15.62 15.55
N LEU A 723 45.67 -16.83 15.64
CA LEU A 723 44.71 -17.34 14.67
C LEU A 723 43.47 -16.45 14.58
N MET A 724 42.90 -16.08 15.73
CA MET A 724 41.69 -15.24 15.73
C MET A 724 41.94 -13.78 15.31
N ILE A 725 43.16 -13.24 15.49
CA ILE A 725 43.52 -11.94 14.91
C ILE A 725 43.55 -12.02 13.39
N PHE A 726 44.05 -13.13 12.82
CA PHE A 726 43.96 -13.38 11.38
C PHE A 726 42.50 -13.38 10.92
N GLU A 727 41.61 -14.13 11.59
CA GLU A 727 40.17 -14.15 11.26
C GLU A 727 39.56 -12.74 11.30
N CYS A 728 39.84 -11.98 12.36
CA CYS A 728 39.34 -10.60 12.47
C CYS A 728 39.83 -9.71 11.32
N ASN A 729 41.10 -9.84 10.92
CA ASN A 729 41.66 -9.07 9.82
C ASN A 729 41.05 -9.49 8.46
N TYR A 730 40.85 -10.79 8.26
CA TYR A 730 40.26 -11.34 7.03
C TYR A 730 38.84 -10.81 6.82
N TYR A 731 37.94 -11.00 7.79
CA TYR A 731 36.56 -10.52 7.67
C TYR A 731 36.46 -8.99 7.62
N ASN A 732 37.32 -8.28 8.36
CA ASN A 732 37.35 -6.82 8.26
C ASN A 732 37.75 -6.32 6.87
N HIS A 733 38.67 -7.01 6.18
CA HIS A 733 39.09 -6.64 4.82
C HIS A 733 37.93 -6.75 3.83
N TYR A 734 37.11 -7.79 3.95
CA TYR A 734 35.97 -8.01 3.06
C TYR A 734 34.68 -7.31 3.50
N ALA A 735 34.60 -6.77 4.72
CA ALA A 735 33.42 -6.07 5.21
C ALA A 735 33.06 -4.80 4.42
N SER A 736 33.99 -4.25 3.64
CA SER A 736 33.78 -3.06 2.81
C SER A 736 33.89 -3.31 1.31
N ILE A 737 34.10 -4.56 0.87
CA ILE A 737 34.27 -4.92 -0.54
C ILE A 737 32.90 -5.31 -1.11
N ILE A 738 32.47 -4.59 -2.15
CA ILE A 738 31.07 -4.63 -2.62
C ILE A 738 30.92 -5.54 -3.86
N SER A 739 32.02 -5.97 -4.49
CA SER A 739 31.99 -6.86 -5.66
C SER A 739 33.14 -7.88 -5.70
N SER A 740 32.93 -8.98 -6.43
CA SER A 740 33.98 -9.96 -6.72
C SER A 740 35.16 -9.37 -7.48
N GLU A 741 34.91 -8.40 -8.37
CA GLU A 741 35.95 -7.72 -9.13
C GLU A 741 36.84 -6.84 -8.24
N GLU A 742 36.26 -6.14 -7.26
CA GLU A 742 37.00 -5.37 -6.26
C GLU A 742 37.81 -6.30 -5.34
N ALA A 743 37.23 -7.45 -4.98
CA ALA A 743 37.91 -8.49 -4.20
C ALA A 743 39.16 -9.05 -4.94
N GLU A 744 39.07 -9.27 -6.25
CA GLU A 744 40.18 -9.75 -7.08
C GLU A 744 41.30 -8.70 -7.21
N LYS A 745 40.95 -7.42 -7.33
CA LYS A 745 41.93 -6.32 -7.43
C LYS A 745 42.62 -6.02 -6.10
N ASN A 746 41.99 -6.34 -4.97
CA ASN A 746 42.52 -6.09 -3.64
C ASN A 746 42.45 -7.37 -2.77
N PRO A 747 43.29 -8.39 -3.05
CA PRO A 747 43.29 -9.63 -2.28
C PRO A 747 43.81 -9.41 -0.86
N PHE A 748 43.22 -10.12 0.11
CA PHE A 748 43.67 -10.09 1.50
C PHE A 748 45.10 -10.61 1.64
N LYS A 749 45.93 -9.91 2.43
CA LYS A 749 47.31 -10.31 2.74
C LYS A 749 47.43 -10.67 4.21
N ALA A 750 47.91 -11.88 4.50
CA ALA A 750 48.06 -12.32 5.89
C ALA A 750 49.08 -11.50 6.67
N GLY A 751 48.73 -11.21 7.93
CA GLY A 751 49.62 -10.57 8.89
C GLY A 751 50.59 -11.54 9.57
N LYS A 752 51.54 -10.97 10.31
CA LYS A 752 52.58 -11.71 11.08
C LYS A 752 51.98 -12.77 12.01
N GLU A 753 50.75 -12.57 12.46
CA GLU A 753 50.02 -13.46 13.35
C GLU A 753 49.82 -14.84 12.73
N LEU A 754 49.48 -14.89 11.43
CA LEU A 754 49.35 -16.17 10.72
C LEU A 754 50.71 -16.83 10.49
N PHE A 755 51.73 -16.05 10.10
CA PHE A 755 53.11 -16.56 10.00
C PHE A 755 53.59 -17.16 11.33
N ASN A 756 53.32 -16.48 12.46
CA ASN A 756 53.67 -16.98 13.79
C ASN A 756 52.88 -18.24 14.15
N PHE A 757 51.63 -18.36 13.72
CA PHE A 757 50.82 -19.56 13.92
C PHE A 757 51.50 -20.80 13.32
N TYR A 758 51.99 -20.71 12.08
CA TYR A 758 52.67 -21.81 11.37
C TYR A 758 54.15 -22.00 11.75
N SER A 759 54.84 -20.97 12.23
CA SER A 759 56.27 -21.05 12.58
C SER A 759 56.51 -21.22 14.09
N VAL A 760 55.99 -20.31 14.90
CA VAL A 760 56.24 -20.22 16.35
C VAL A 760 55.34 -21.16 17.14
N TYR A 761 54.11 -21.40 16.71
CA TYR A 761 53.10 -22.13 17.49
C TYR A 761 52.77 -23.54 16.99
N LYS A 762 53.56 -24.09 16.05
CA LYS A 762 53.34 -25.39 15.40
C LYS A 762 53.20 -26.61 16.32
N THR A 763 53.71 -26.55 17.56
CA THR A 763 53.63 -27.65 18.53
C THR A 763 52.43 -27.55 19.48
N THR A 764 51.66 -26.46 19.42
CA THR A 764 50.55 -26.20 20.35
C THR A 764 49.31 -27.04 20.01
N PRO A 765 48.49 -27.41 21.01
CA PRO A 765 47.18 -28.05 20.78
C PRO A 765 46.29 -27.28 19.79
N THR A 766 46.22 -25.96 19.90
CA THR A 766 45.46 -25.10 18.97
C THR A 766 45.94 -25.28 17.53
N PHE A 767 47.26 -25.25 17.29
CA PHE A 767 47.79 -25.48 15.95
C PHE A 767 47.40 -26.87 15.43
N LYS A 768 47.62 -27.92 16.23
CA LYS A 768 47.26 -29.30 15.85
C LYS A 768 45.79 -29.45 15.48
N LYS A 769 44.89 -28.72 16.13
CA LYS A 769 43.46 -28.77 15.86
C LYS A 769 43.05 -27.99 14.60
N TYR A 770 43.62 -26.81 14.37
CA TYR A 770 43.07 -25.84 13.41
C TYR A 770 43.94 -25.55 12.18
N ASN A 771 45.15 -26.11 12.09
CA ASN A 771 45.93 -26.00 10.85
C ASN A 771 45.17 -26.66 9.68
N CYS A 772 45.16 -26.02 8.52
CA CYS A 772 44.66 -26.60 7.28
C CYS A 772 45.35 -25.99 6.05
N PRO A 773 45.32 -26.66 4.88
CA PRO A 773 45.97 -26.16 3.67
C PRO A 773 45.43 -24.81 3.18
N LEU A 774 44.13 -24.56 3.32
CA LEU A 774 43.50 -23.29 2.90
C LEU A 774 43.99 -22.11 3.75
N LEU A 775 44.23 -22.35 5.04
CA LEU A 775 44.76 -21.33 5.94
C LEU A 775 46.25 -21.08 5.64
N GLU A 776 47.01 -22.13 5.30
CA GLU A 776 48.42 -22.02 4.93
C GLU A 776 48.63 -21.29 3.60
N SER A 777 47.68 -21.36 2.65
CA SER A 777 47.83 -20.71 1.35
C SER A 777 47.87 -19.17 1.43
N PHE A 778 47.45 -18.55 2.54
CA PHE A 778 47.56 -17.10 2.73
C PHE A 778 48.98 -16.63 3.08
N ILE A 779 49.93 -17.55 3.33
CA ILE A 779 51.32 -17.27 3.68
C ILE A 779 52.22 -17.20 2.43
N ASN A 780 51.79 -17.82 1.34
CA ASN A 780 52.52 -17.94 0.06
C ASN A 780 51.95 -16.97 -0.97
#